data_AF-A0A846NBU0-F1
#
_entry.id   AF-A0A846NBU0-F1
#
_cell.length_a   1.000
_cell.length_b   1.000
_cell.length_c   1.000
_cell.angle_alpha   90.00
_cell.angle_beta   90.00
_cell.angle_gamma   90.00
#
_symmetry.space_group_name_H-M   'P 1'
#
loop_
_entity.id
_entity.type
_entity.pdbx_description
1 polymer ?
#
loop_
_entity_poly.entity_id
_entity_poly.type
_entity_poly.pdbx_seq_one_letter_code
_entity_poly.pdbx_strand_id
1 'polypeptide(L)'
;MRQVSGGVSARITEAKADRVGAVLVVGGGIGGVQASLDLAESGFKVYLTEAFSSIGGVMAQLDKTFPTNDCSMCILSPKLVECGRHLNIDILTNAEILEVSGEAGNFTVLVKEAPRYVDIDKCTGCGLCAKLCPVGAVDVYNEGLTERNAIYIRYPQAVPLAYAIDEKRCIGCGLCENICLAEAVEYGDIEKTTAVNVGAIILMPGCEEFDAHVKSEYGYDRYPNVVTSLEFERILSASGPYSGRVQRPSDGDIPRKIAFIQCVGSRDRTCGNDYCSSVCCMYATKESIIAKEHMSQINVTIFYVDMRAHGKDFDKYVERAKKDYGVRYVRFRVSEVEEVTKNHNLKIKYESENGALNEEEFDLVVLSIGLQPSEAAQRLAQKLGVELNEYGFCKTKLFSPLETSKPGIFVGGTFSLPKDIPGTVTQASGAACLAECLLSPARGSLVKEKTYPEELDVVGQPPRIGVFICHCGINIGAVVEVPKVVEYSKHLPNVVYAEENLYTCSQDTQELIKQKIKEHKLNRVVVASCTPRTHESLFQETIKEAGLNPYLFEMANIRDQCSWVHTHEPKAATEKAKDLVRMAVAKTRRLIPLKRRRLEMTPIGLVVGGGLSGMTAALGLAEQGFETYLVEKMREIGGILRKTYYTVEGDDVQEHLAEVIDKVRSNQLIHVLTDAKIEEISGYVGNFQTIVRLRNKEEKVLKHGVIIVATGGEMYEPMEHLYGRHPRVITQQELESKIAKGYNIANHRNVVMIQCVGSRKNDRPYCSRVCCSEAIKNARKIKELNPSTDVFILFRDMRTYGFREDYYSEARDAGVLFIRYGEDREPIVTPRGKDENGSLIVSVYEPTLGEELSINADLAVLSTAITSPLDNIALAQMLKVPLNEDGFFLEAHAKLRPIDFATKGIFTCGLAHAPKFIDECISQAYAAASRACTLLTKEKIDSEGTIATVDEERCTGCGVCVEVCPYNAVVIDESQKVAKVNDALCEGCGACSASCRCNAIDLYGSTDEQILSILNAL
;
A
#
# COMPACT_ATOMS: atom_id res chain seq x y z
N MET A 1 11.64 -27.17 44.94
CA MET A 1 11.60 -25.80 45.51
C MET A 1 12.93 -25.10 45.25
N ARG A 2 12.99 -24.29 44.17
CA ARG A 2 13.82 -23.09 44.01
C ARG A 2 13.38 -22.48 42.66
N GLN A 3 12.68 -21.37 42.73
CA GLN A 3 12.13 -20.61 41.60
C GLN A 3 13.27 -20.04 40.75
N VAL A 4 13.16 -20.18 39.44
CA VAL A 4 13.86 -19.35 38.45
C VAL A 4 12.76 -18.66 37.64
N SER A 5 12.27 -17.54 38.17
CA SER A 5 11.32 -16.64 37.51
C SER A 5 11.90 -15.23 37.65
N GLY A 6 12.56 -14.76 36.59
CA GLY A 6 13.23 -13.47 36.57
C GLY A 6 14.33 -13.46 35.51
N GLY A 7 14.01 -13.05 34.29
CA GLY A 7 14.97 -13.11 33.20
C GLY A 7 14.56 -12.45 31.89
N VAL A 8 13.99 -11.24 31.93
CA VAL A 8 14.02 -10.25 30.81
C VAL A 8 14.05 -8.81 31.34
N SER A 9 13.49 -8.55 32.54
CA SER A 9 13.35 -7.20 33.11
C SER A 9 14.63 -6.53 33.68
N ALA A 10 15.78 -7.19 33.74
CA ALA A 10 16.88 -6.77 34.64
C ALA A 10 18.23 -6.40 33.99
N ARG A 11 18.32 -6.18 32.66
CA ARG A 11 19.58 -5.75 32.00
C ARG A 11 19.48 -4.47 31.16
N ILE A 12 18.50 -3.61 31.42
CA ILE A 12 18.31 -2.28 30.76
C ILE A 12 18.48 -1.14 31.78
N THR A 13 19.37 -1.26 32.76
CA THR A 13 19.39 -0.36 33.93
C THR A 13 20.49 0.69 33.99
N GLU A 14 21.33 0.89 32.96
CA GLU A 14 22.39 1.92 33.03
C GLU A 14 22.53 2.83 31.78
N ALA A 15 21.40 3.14 31.13
CA ALA A 15 21.29 4.32 30.25
C ALA A 15 19.88 4.94 30.33
N LYS A 16 19.40 5.24 31.56
CA LYS A 16 18.19 6.04 31.76
C LYS A 16 18.54 7.52 31.66
N ALA A 17 18.42 8.07 30.46
CA ALA A 17 18.27 9.51 30.26
C ALA A 17 17.01 9.74 29.39
N ASP A 18 15.99 10.36 29.99
CA ASP A 18 14.95 11.23 29.41
C ASP A 18 14.20 10.88 28.10
N ARG A 19 14.20 9.63 27.61
CA ARG A 19 13.39 9.29 26.41
C ARG A 19 11.90 9.18 26.70
N VAL A 20 11.08 9.88 25.94
CA VAL A 20 9.61 9.84 26.04
C VAL A 20 9.05 8.75 25.12
N GLY A 21 8.29 7.80 25.66
CA GLY A 21 7.67 6.69 24.91
C GLY A 21 6.43 7.08 24.09
N ALA A 22 6.43 8.28 23.52
CA ALA A 22 5.38 8.80 22.66
C ALA A 22 5.93 9.34 21.35
N VAL A 23 5.15 9.30 20.27
CA VAL A 23 5.52 9.80 18.94
C VAL A 23 4.44 10.75 18.43
N LEU A 24 4.85 11.87 17.84
CA LEU A 24 3.94 12.75 17.10
C LEU A 24 3.98 12.39 15.62
N VAL A 25 2.83 12.10 15.04
CA VAL A 25 2.67 11.90 13.60
C VAL A 25 1.90 13.09 13.03
N VAL A 26 2.44 13.70 11.98
CA VAL A 26 1.91 14.94 11.39
C VAL A 26 1.28 14.66 10.04
N GLY A 27 -0.04 14.75 9.94
CA GLY A 27 -0.83 14.47 8.74
C GLY A 27 -1.58 13.14 8.85
N GLY A 28 -2.91 13.20 8.83
CA GLY A 28 -3.83 12.07 8.96
C GLY A 28 -4.17 11.35 7.66
N GLY A 29 -3.35 11.48 6.62
CA GLY A 29 -3.48 10.66 5.41
C GLY A 29 -3.14 9.18 5.66
N ILE A 30 -3.28 8.33 4.64
CA ILE A 30 -2.99 6.89 4.76
C ILE A 30 -1.58 6.58 5.32
N GLY A 31 -0.58 7.42 5.00
CA GLY A 31 0.76 7.29 5.56
C GLY A 31 0.81 7.53 7.07
N GLY A 32 0.24 8.64 7.55
CA GLY A 32 0.22 8.93 8.99
C GLY A 32 -0.62 7.94 9.79
N VAL A 33 -1.74 7.49 9.23
CA VAL A 33 -2.57 6.42 9.81
C VAL A 33 -1.79 5.12 9.94
N GLN A 34 -1.06 4.71 8.89
CA GLN A 34 -0.24 3.50 8.93
C GLN A 34 0.89 3.61 9.97
N ALA A 35 1.64 4.72 9.98
CA ALA A 35 2.71 4.93 10.96
C ALA A 35 2.17 4.90 12.40
N SER A 36 1.01 5.52 12.63
CA SER A 36 0.37 5.56 13.95
C SER A 36 -0.04 4.17 14.42
N LEU A 37 -0.62 3.35 13.53
CA LEU A 37 -0.99 1.97 13.84
C LEU A 37 0.24 1.10 14.15
N ASP A 38 1.29 1.20 13.34
CA ASP A 38 2.52 0.44 13.54
C ASP A 38 3.16 0.77 14.90
N LEU A 39 3.32 2.06 15.21
CA LEU A 39 3.87 2.54 16.48
C LEU A 39 3.03 2.10 17.68
N ALA A 40 1.71 2.21 17.57
CA ALA A 40 0.81 1.91 18.67
C ALA A 40 0.74 0.40 18.97
N GLU A 41 0.72 -0.45 17.93
CA GLU A 41 0.81 -1.91 18.05
C GLU A 41 2.21 -2.37 18.53
N SER A 42 3.25 -1.60 18.21
CA SER A 42 4.61 -1.79 18.72
C SER A 42 4.80 -1.33 20.17
N GLY A 43 3.79 -0.74 20.82
CA GLY A 43 3.84 -0.36 22.23
C GLY A 43 4.29 1.07 22.50
N PHE A 44 3.95 2.03 21.62
CA PHE A 44 4.17 3.45 21.84
C PHE A 44 2.86 4.24 21.92
N LYS A 45 2.87 5.35 22.68
CA LYS A 45 1.77 6.33 22.62
C LYS A 45 1.93 7.16 21.36
N VAL A 46 0.83 7.46 20.67
CA VAL A 46 0.86 8.27 19.45
C VAL A 46 -0.09 9.45 19.58
N TYR A 47 0.40 10.62 19.16
CA TYR A 47 -0.44 11.78 18.85
C TYR A 47 -0.47 11.93 17.33
N LEU A 48 -1.65 11.82 16.72
CA LEU A 48 -1.84 11.98 15.28
C LEU A 48 -2.51 13.33 15.03
N THR A 49 -1.78 14.28 14.44
CA THR A 49 -2.32 15.61 14.11
C THR A 49 -2.84 15.63 12.67
N GLU A 50 -4.01 16.24 12.48
CA GLU A 50 -4.65 16.41 11.18
C GLU A 50 -5.19 17.84 11.06
N ALA A 51 -4.82 18.52 9.98
CA ALA A 51 -5.19 19.91 9.73
C ALA A 51 -6.70 20.07 9.46
N PHE A 52 -7.34 19.02 8.96
CA PHE A 52 -8.77 18.99 8.68
C PHE A 52 -9.58 18.40 9.84
N SER A 53 -10.91 18.45 9.70
CA SER A 53 -11.85 17.90 10.67
C SER A 53 -11.89 16.36 10.71
N SER A 54 -11.08 15.67 9.90
CA SER A 54 -11.06 14.20 9.83
C SER A 54 -9.80 13.70 9.14
N ILE A 55 -9.27 12.56 9.61
CA ILE A 55 -8.20 11.81 8.94
C ILE A 55 -8.71 11.22 7.62
N GLY A 56 -7.83 10.73 6.75
CA GLY A 56 -8.14 10.09 5.47
C GLY A 56 -7.30 10.60 4.29
N GLY A 57 -6.98 11.89 4.29
CA GLY A 57 -6.21 12.56 3.23
C GLY A 57 -6.83 12.41 1.83
N VAL A 58 -6.01 12.64 0.79
CA VAL A 58 -6.44 12.55 -0.62
C VAL A 58 -6.95 11.15 -0.99
N MET A 59 -6.45 10.09 -0.35
CA MET A 59 -6.90 8.72 -0.63
C MET A 59 -8.41 8.56 -0.39
N ALA A 60 -9.00 9.30 0.55
CA ALA A 60 -10.45 9.29 0.78
C ALA A 60 -11.24 9.82 -0.42
N GLN A 61 -10.68 10.78 -1.18
CA GLN A 61 -11.31 11.39 -2.36
C GLN A 61 -11.30 10.49 -3.60
N LEU A 62 -10.40 9.50 -3.67
CA LEU A 62 -10.29 8.60 -4.83
C LEU A 62 -11.47 7.63 -4.88
N ASP A 63 -11.96 7.30 -6.07
CA ASP A 63 -12.99 6.25 -6.22
C ASP A 63 -12.38 4.84 -6.05
N LYS A 64 -11.40 4.55 -6.91
CA LYS A 64 -10.67 3.27 -6.96
C LYS A 64 -9.16 3.50 -7.00
N THR A 65 -8.40 2.44 -6.75
CA THR A 65 -6.93 2.49 -6.72
C THR A 65 -6.30 1.53 -7.74
N PHE A 66 -5.37 2.02 -8.58
CA PHE A 66 -4.61 1.19 -9.53
C PHE A 66 -3.56 0.36 -8.83
N PRO A 67 -3.13 -0.84 -9.27
CA PRO A 67 -3.58 -1.54 -10.46
C PRO A 67 -4.73 -2.52 -10.19
N THR A 68 -5.16 -2.66 -8.93
CA THR A 68 -6.18 -3.65 -8.54
C THR A 68 -7.60 -3.20 -8.85
N ASN A 69 -7.84 -1.90 -9.01
CA ASN A 69 -9.16 -1.27 -9.10
C ASN A 69 -10.01 -1.45 -7.83
N ASP A 70 -9.37 -1.71 -6.68
CA ASP A 70 -10.07 -1.75 -5.39
C ASP A 70 -10.68 -0.39 -5.08
N CYS A 71 -11.93 -0.39 -4.61
CA CYS A 71 -12.58 0.80 -4.07
C CYS A 71 -11.73 1.40 -2.93
N SER A 72 -11.33 2.66 -3.08
CA SER A 72 -10.39 3.31 -2.16
C SER A 72 -10.93 3.32 -0.73
N MET A 73 -12.20 3.69 -0.57
CA MET A 73 -12.84 3.76 0.74
C MET A 73 -12.96 2.38 1.40
N CYS A 74 -13.19 1.31 0.63
CA CYS A 74 -13.30 -0.06 1.16
C CYS A 74 -12.03 -0.56 1.83
N ILE A 75 -10.87 -0.14 1.31
CA ILE A 75 -9.58 -0.52 1.85
C ILE A 75 -9.12 0.50 2.91
N LEU A 76 -9.39 1.80 2.71
CA LEU A 76 -8.98 2.87 3.62
C LEU A 76 -9.78 2.88 4.93
N SER A 77 -11.11 2.80 4.86
CA SER A 77 -11.99 2.95 6.02
C SER A 77 -11.67 2.01 7.18
N PRO A 78 -11.36 0.71 6.98
CA PRO A 78 -10.90 -0.16 8.06
C PRO A 78 -9.73 0.42 8.85
N LYS A 79 -8.71 0.97 8.17
CA LYS A 79 -7.54 1.56 8.83
C LYS A 79 -7.87 2.86 9.56
N LEU A 80 -8.74 3.70 9.00
CA LEU A 80 -9.19 4.91 9.69
C LEU A 80 -9.93 4.57 10.98
N VAL A 81 -10.83 3.59 10.91
CA VAL A 81 -11.64 3.14 12.05
C VAL A 81 -10.76 2.47 13.10
N GLU A 82 -9.83 1.60 12.69
CA GLU A 82 -8.84 0.98 13.58
C GLU A 82 -8.02 2.05 14.31
N CYS A 83 -7.54 3.06 13.58
CA CYS A 83 -6.78 4.17 14.13
C CYS A 83 -7.60 5.01 15.11
N GLY A 84 -8.84 5.40 14.73
CA GLY A 84 -9.74 6.19 15.57
C GLY A 84 -10.24 5.49 16.83
N ARG A 85 -10.16 4.16 16.89
CA ARG A 85 -10.55 3.36 18.06
C ARG A 85 -9.36 2.90 18.90
N HIS A 86 -8.14 3.18 18.46
CA HIS A 86 -6.95 2.66 19.12
C HIS A 86 -6.66 3.43 20.41
N LEU A 87 -6.63 2.73 21.55
CA LEU A 87 -6.50 3.35 22.88
C LEU A 87 -5.19 4.17 23.07
N ASN A 88 -4.16 3.84 22.29
CA ASN A 88 -2.86 4.49 22.33
C ASN A 88 -2.65 5.50 21.19
N ILE A 89 -3.68 5.87 20.45
CA ILE A 89 -3.62 6.93 19.43
C ILE A 89 -4.59 8.03 19.82
N ASP A 90 -4.07 9.23 20.08
CA ASP A 90 -4.89 10.43 20.25
C ASP A 90 -4.92 11.20 18.92
N ILE A 91 -6.09 11.30 18.30
CA ILE A 91 -6.28 12.05 17.05
C ILE A 91 -6.65 13.50 17.40
N LEU A 92 -5.79 14.43 16.99
CA LEU A 92 -5.99 15.87 17.14
C LEU A 92 -6.37 16.44 15.77
N THR A 93 -7.67 16.69 15.55
CA THR A 93 -8.19 17.28 14.30
C THR A 93 -8.22 18.80 14.35
N ASN A 94 -8.31 19.45 13.20
CA ASN A 94 -8.19 20.91 13.09
C ASN A 94 -6.89 21.43 13.72
N ALA A 95 -5.85 20.60 13.69
CA ALA A 95 -4.63 20.79 14.46
C ALA A 95 -3.48 21.23 13.56
N GLU A 96 -2.73 22.24 14.02
CA GLU A 96 -1.47 22.67 13.42
C GLU A 96 -0.36 22.75 14.46
N ILE A 97 0.89 22.55 14.01
CA ILE A 97 2.07 22.67 14.88
C ILE A 97 2.49 24.14 14.93
N LEU A 98 2.58 24.68 16.14
CA LEU A 98 3.06 26.04 16.40
C LEU A 98 4.57 26.05 16.59
N GLU A 99 5.06 25.24 17.51
CA GLU A 99 6.45 25.25 17.96
C GLU A 99 6.90 23.85 18.35
N VAL A 100 8.17 23.55 18.09
CA VAL A 100 8.85 22.36 18.58
C VAL A 100 10.14 22.78 19.25
N SER A 101 10.33 22.31 20.49
CA SER A 101 11.54 22.51 21.28
C SER A 101 12.04 21.16 21.81
N GLY A 102 13.31 21.10 22.22
CA GLY A 102 13.94 19.86 22.69
C GLY A 102 14.81 19.19 21.62
N GLU A 103 15.10 17.91 21.82
CA GLU A 103 16.02 17.12 20.99
C GLU A 103 15.53 15.68 20.81
N ALA A 104 16.21 14.92 19.93
CA ALA A 104 15.86 13.54 19.63
C ALA A 104 15.74 12.69 20.91
N GLY A 105 14.56 12.12 21.14
CA GLY A 105 14.23 11.37 22.36
C GLY A 105 13.38 12.17 23.36
N ASN A 106 13.39 13.50 23.32
CA ASN A 106 12.61 14.34 24.23
C ASN A 106 12.30 15.72 23.60
N PHE A 107 11.18 15.79 22.89
CA PHE A 107 10.61 17.00 22.32
C PHE A 107 9.37 17.44 23.12
N THR A 108 9.20 18.75 23.22
CA THR A 108 7.93 19.37 23.60
C THR A 108 7.37 20.09 22.37
N VAL A 109 6.16 19.72 21.97
CA VAL A 109 5.47 20.25 20.79
C VAL A 109 4.23 21.00 21.21
N LEU A 110 4.09 22.25 20.77
CA LEU A 110 2.87 23.03 20.93
C LEU A 110 1.96 22.81 19.73
N VAL A 111 0.81 22.21 19.98
CA VAL A 111 -0.24 21.94 18.99
C VAL A 111 -1.38 22.93 19.21
N LYS A 112 -1.80 23.58 18.14
CA LYS A 112 -2.95 24.47 18.12
C LYS A 112 -4.11 23.81 17.41
N GLU A 113 -5.25 23.74 18.09
CA GLU A 113 -6.50 23.17 17.59
C GLU A 113 -7.49 24.31 17.35
N ALA A 114 -7.89 24.49 16.09
CA ALA A 114 -8.91 25.47 15.74
C ALA A 114 -10.30 24.98 16.20
N PRO A 115 -11.20 25.91 16.58
CA PRO A 115 -12.52 25.54 17.09
C PRO A 115 -13.30 24.73 16.06
N ARG A 116 -13.89 23.63 16.51
CA ARG A 116 -14.79 22.78 15.70
C ARG A 116 -16.23 23.28 15.77
N TYR A 117 -16.57 23.94 16.88
CA TYR A 117 -17.93 24.36 17.25
C TYR A 117 -18.91 23.19 17.45
N VAL A 118 -18.39 21.98 17.55
CA VAL A 118 -19.15 20.75 17.78
C VAL A 118 -18.31 19.84 18.67
N ASP A 119 -18.88 19.41 19.78
CA ASP A 119 -18.32 18.44 20.70
C ASP A 119 -18.34 17.03 20.05
N ILE A 120 -17.15 16.46 19.84
CA ILE A 120 -16.96 15.17 19.17
C ILE A 120 -17.55 14.03 20.00
N ASP A 121 -17.49 14.11 21.34
CA ASP A 121 -17.93 13.05 22.24
C ASP A 121 -19.46 12.97 22.34
N LYS A 122 -20.15 14.10 22.09
CA LYS A 122 -21.61 14.17 22.04
C LYS A 122 -22.19 13.96 20.66
N CYS A 123 -21.48 14.39 19.61
CA CYS A 123 -22.01 14.36 18.26
C CYS A 123 -22.22 12.93 17.75
N THR A 124 -23.45 12.61 17.36
CA THR A 124 -23.82 11.28 16.82
C THR A 124 -23.69 11.17 15.29
N GLY A 125 -23.27 12.24 14.60
CA GLY A 125 -23.12 12.23 13.14
C GLY A 125 -24.44 12.15 12.35
N CYS A 126 -25.60 12.39 12.98
CA CYS A 126 -26.92 12.15 12.38
C CYS A 126 -27.30 13.03 11.16
N GLY A 127 -26.65 14.19 11.01
CA GLY A 127 -26.82 15.11 9.88
C GLY A 127 -28.11 15.92 9.82
N LEU A 128 -28.94 15.90 10.86
CA LEU A 128 -30.12 16.78 10.94
C LEU A 128 -29.75 18.27 10.88
N CYS A 129 -28.64 18.63 11.51
CA CYS A 129 -28.13 20.00 11.53
C CYS A 129 -27.74 20.50 10.13
N ALA A 130 -27.07 19.69 9.32
CA ALA A 130 -26.66 20.05 7.96
C ALA A 130 -27.87 20.18 7.03
N LYS A 131 -28.85 19.26 7.12
CA LYS A 131 -30.08 19.30 6.33
C LYS A 131 -30.88 20.59 6.48
N LEU A 132 -30.82 21.22 7.67
CA LEU A 132 -31.56 22.46 7.97
C LEU A 132 -30.69 23.72 7.90
N CYS A 133 -29.41 23.59 7.59
CA CYS A 133 -28.51 24.74 7.52
C CYS A 133 -28.82 25.57 6.26
N PRO A 134 -29.22 26.85 6.40
CA PRO A 134 -29.64 27.67 5.26
C PRO A 134 -28.47 28.23 4.45
N VAL A 135 -27.22 28.01 4.91
CA VAL A 135 -26.01 28.55 4.28
C VAL A 135 -25.23 27.44 3.57
N GLY A 136 -24.94 27.67 2.30
CA GLY A 136 -24.05 26.87 1.48
C GLY A 136 -22.59 27.35 1.52
N ALA A 137 -21.69 26.44 1.18
CA ALA A 137 -20.25 26.61 1.06
C ALA A 137 -19.74 25.74 -0.08
N VAL A 138 -18.60 26.12 -0.67
CA VAL A 138 -17.95 25.29 -1.69
C VAL A 138 -17.56 23.95 -1.07
N ASP A 139 -17.94 22.86 -1.73
CA ASP A 139 -17.54 21.53 -1.30
C ASP A 139 -16.13 21.20 -1.77
N VAL A 140 -15.15 21.57 -0.94
CA VAL A 140 -13.73 21.32 -1.19
C VAL A 140 -13.41 19.82 -1.32
N TYR A 141 -14.17 18.93 -0.67
CA TYR A 141 -13.93 17.49 -0.81
C TYR A 141 -14.31 16.98 -2.21
N ASN A 142 -15.31 17.61 -2.83
CA ASN A 142 -15.77 17.34 -4.19
C ASN A 142 -15.18 18.31 -5.22
N GLU A 143 -14.02 18.91 -4.94
CA GLU A 143 -13.31 19.84 -5.85
C GLU A 143 -14.20 20.98 -6.38
N GLY A 144 -15.14 21.47 -5.56
CA GLY A 144 -16.04 22.56 -5.94
C GLY A 144 -17.11 22.20 -6.97
N LEU A 145 -17.23 20.93 -7.37
CA LEU A 145 -18.27 20.44 -8.30
C LEU A 145 -19.70 20.52 -7.71
N THR A 146 -19.83 20.72 -6.40
CA THR A 146 -21.10 20.90 -5.70
C THR A 146 -20.93 21.88 -4.53
N GLU A 147 -22.05 22.32 -3.98
CA GLU A 147 -22.09 23.00 -2.69
C GLU A 147 -22.33 22.00 -1.55
N ARG A 148 -21.85 22.35 -0.35
CA ARG A 148 -22.17 21.70 0.93
C ARG A 148 -22.75 22.74 1.90
N ASN A 149 -23.33 22.30 3.00
CA ASN A 149 -23.76 23.23 4.06
C ASN A 149 -22.59 23.75 4.92
N ALA A 150 -22.81 24.87 5.62
CA ALA A 150 -21.81 25.46 6.53
C ALA A 150 -21.47 24.55 7.72
N ILE A 151 -22.46 23.85 8.30
CA ILE A 151 -22.21 22.72 9.21
C ILE A 151 -22.15 21.43 8.39
N TYR A 152 -21.04 20.70 8.47
CA TYR A 152 -20.74 19.61 7.53
C TYR A 152 -19.93 18.49 8.19
N ILE A 153 -19.96 17.32 7.56
CA ILE A 153 -18.92 16.28 7.69
C ILE A 153 -18.12 16.31 6.38
N ARG A 154 -16.80 16.23 6.47
CA ARG A 154 -15.92 16.32 5.28
C ARG A 154 -16.25 15.28 4.22
N TYR A 155 -16.53 14.04 4.63
CA TYR A 155 -16.97 12.96 3.75
C TYR A 155 -17.70 11.86 4.54
N PRO A 156 -18.56 11.02 3.92
CA PRO A 156 -19.52 10.19 4.66
C PRO A 156 -18.95 9.19 5.69
N GLN A 157 -17.71 8.72 5.51
CA GLN A 157 -17.01 7.79 6.42
C GLN A 157 -15.86 8.47 7.17
N ALA A 158 -15.97 9.77 7.42
CA ALA A 158 -14.98 10.54 8.15
C ALA A 158 -14.69 9.95 9.54
N VAL A 159 -13.41 9.99 9.93
CA VAL A 159 -12.98 9.64 11.28
C VAL A 159 -12.25 10.87 11.87
N PRO A 160 -12.68 11.39 13.03
CA PRO A 160 -13.90 11.05 13.75
C PRO A 160 -15.16 11.38 12.93
N LEU A 161 -16.23 10.60 13.11
CA LEU A 161 -17.52 10.85 12.45
C LEU A 161 -18.31 11.93 13.22
N ALA A 162 -17.82 13.17 13.15
CA ALA A 162 -18.44 14.31 13.80
C ALA A 162 -18.54 15.50 12.83
N TYR A 163 -19.61 16.27 12.97
CA TYR A 163 -19.80 17.51 12.23
C TYR A 163 -18.82 18.59 12.69
N ALA A 164 -18.54 19.56 11.83
CA ALA A 164 -17.82 20.78 12.13
C ALA A 164 -18.54 21.98 11.49
N ILE A 165 -18.37 23.17 12.04
CA ILE A 165 -18.92 24.41 11.47
C ILE A 165 -17.81 25.17 10.74
N ASP A 166 -18.05 25.50 9.48
CA ASP A 166 -17.24 26.44 8.71
C ASP A 166 -17.54 27.87 9.19
N GLU A 167 -16.70 28.38 10.08
CA GLU A 167 -16.83 29.72 10.65
C GLU A 167 -16.91 30.82 9.59
N LYS A 168 -16.16 30.68 8.49
CA LYS A 168 -16.11 31.71 7.43
C LYS A 168 -17.42 31.82 6.66
N ARG A 169 -18.28 30.81 6.77
CA ARG A 169 -19.58 30.74 6.08
C ARG A 169 -20.76 30.81 7.04
N CYS A 170 -20.62 30.35 8.27
CA CYS A 170 -21.68 30.35 9.26
C CYS A 170 -22.18 31.77 9.57
N ILE A 171 -23.51 31.96 9.57
CA ILE A 171 -24.15 33.24 9.91
C ILE A 171 -24.65 33.30 11.37
N GLY A 172 -24.36 32.27 12.18
CA GLY A 172 -24.77 32.23 13.59
C GLY A 172 -26.29 32.14 13.81
N CYS A 173 -27.05 31.49 12.91
CA CYS A 173 -28.51 31.46 13.00
C CYS A 173 -29.09 30.57 14.13
N GLY A 174 -28.28 29.74 14.78
CA GLY A 174 -28.71 28.86 15.89
C GLY A 174 -29.55 27.64 15.51
N LEU A 175 -29.93 27.45 14.23
CA LEU A 175 -30.79 26.34 13.82
C LEU A 175 -30.17 24.96 14.09
N CYS A 176 -28.87 24.80 13.83
CA CYS A 176 -28.17 23.53 14.06
C CYS A 176 -28.07 23.16 15.54
N GLU A 177 -27.98 24.15 16.43
CA GLU A 177 -27.98 23.96 17.89
C GLU A 177 -29.36 23.53 18.38
N ASN A 178 -30.41 24.26 17.98
CA ASN A 178 -31.79 23.98 18.39
C ASN A 178 -32.32 22.60 17.97
N ILE A 179 -31.83 22.05 16.85
CA ILE A 179 -32.23 20.71 16.38
C ILE A 179 -31.31 19.59 16.88
N CYS A 180 -30.16 19.92 17.49
CA CYS A 180 -29.21 18.93 17.94
C CYS A 180 -29.70 18.25 19.22
N LEU A 181 -30.36 17.10 19.08
CA LEU A 181 -30.84 16.31 20.22
C LEU A 181 -29.73 15.84 21.17
N ALA A 182 -28.49 15.76 20.68
CA ALA A 182 -27.33 15.37 21.48
C ALA A 182 -26.65 16.56 22.18
N GLU A 183 -27.15 17.78 21.98
CA GLU A 183 -26.58 19.02 22.55
C GLU A 183 -25.07 19.15 22.27
N ALA A 184 -24.68 18.77 21.05
CA ALA A 184 -23.29 18.70 20.62
C ALA A 184 -22.77 19.99 19.97
N VAL A 185 -23.66 20.87 19.48
CA VAL A 185 -23.24 22.14 18.86
C VAL A 185 -22.84 23.13 19.96
N GLU A 186 -21.62 23.65 19.89
CA GLU A 186 -21.06 24.56 20.89
C GLU A 186 -20.42 25.78 20.21
N TYR A 187 -21.20 26.84 19.98
CA TYR A 187 -20.69 28.08 19.38
C TYR A 187 -19.62 28.80 20.22
N GLY A 188 -19.53 28.48 21.52
CA GLY A 188 -18.53 29.01 22.44
C GLY A 188 -17.19 28.28 22.41
N ASP A 189 -17.03 27.26 21.56
CA ASP A 189 -15.74 26.57 21.38
C ASP A 189 -14.68 27.57 20.88
N ILE A 190 -13.55 27.59 21.57
CA ILE A 190 -12.44 28.50 21.29
C ILE A 190 -11.20 27.70 20.90
N GLU A 191 -10.28 28.37 20.23
CA GLU A 191 -8.97 27.84 19.90
C GLU A 191 -8.23 27.34 21.15
N LYS A 192 -7.64 26.14 21.06
CA LYS A 192 -6.91 25.48 22.16
C LYS A 192 -5.46 25.31 21.76
N THR A 193 -4.56 25.53 22.72
CA THR A 193 -3.13 25.22 22.55
C THR A 193 -2.74 24.18 23.59
N THR A 194 -2.29 23.03 23.11
CA THR A 194 -1.93 21.87 23.93
C THR A 194 -0.44 21.56 23.75
N ALA A 195 0.28 21.42 24.86
CA ALA A 195 1.67 20.98 24.85
C ALA A 195 1.71 19.44 24.96
N VAL A 196 2.31 18.77 23.97
CA VAL A 196 2.53 17.32 23.98
C VAL A 196 4.01 17.01 24.05
N ASN A 197 4.39 16.06 24.91
CA ASN A 197 5.77 15.58 25.03
C ASN A 197 5.91 14.28 24.24
N VAL A 198 6.88 14.22 23.34
CA VAL A 198 7.13 13.09 22.44
C VAL A 198 8.61 12.85 22.27
N GLY A 199 9.02 11.61 22.03
CA GLY A 199 10.42 11.29 21.78
C GLY A 199 10.84 11.39 20.31
N ALA A 200 9.88 11.31 19.39
CA ALA A 200 10.12 11.43 17.95
C ALA A 200 8.95 12.11 17.24
N ILE A 201 9.22 12.64 16.05
CA ILE A 201 8.23 13.27 15.17
C ILE A 201 8.31 12.63 13.78
N ILE A 202 7.18 12.29 13.17
CA ILE A 202 7.09 11.77 11.81
C ILE A 202 6.26 12.72 10.94
N LEU A 203 6.86 13.25 9.88
CA LEU A 203 6.22 14.16 8.94
C LEU A 203 5.58 13.39 7.78
N MET A 204 4.25 13.43 7.72
CA MET A 204 3.39 12.87 6.66
C MET A 204 2.32 13.88 6.19
N PRO A 205 2.65 15.18 5.98
CA PRO A 205 1.63 16.20 5.70
C PRO A 205 0.91 16.04 4.34
N GLY A 206 1.37 15.11 3.50
CA GLY A 206 0.82 14.86 2.18
C GLY A 206 1.38 15.79 1.10
N CYS A 207 0.60 15.96 0.04
CA CYS A 207 0.88 16.85 -1.09
C CYS A 207 -0.43 17.49 -1.54
N GLU A 208 -0.30 18.53 -2.34
CA GLU A 208 -1.40 19.20 -3.04
C GLU A 208 -1.28 19.00 -4.55
N GLU A 209 -2.36 19.31 -5.25
CA GLU A 209 -2.39 19.36 -6.70
C GLU A 209 -1.59 20.54 -7.22
N PHE A 210 -0.99 20.36 -8.39
CA PHE A 210 -0.51 21.48 -9.19
C PHE A 210 -1.68 22.35 -9.65
N ASP A 211 -1.56 23.67 -9.51
CA ASP A 211 -2.56 24.61 -9.98
C ASP A 211 -2.62 24.67 -11.52
N ALA A 212 -3.66 24.07 -12.09
CA ALA A 212 -3.84 23.99 -13.53
C ALA A 212 -4.05 25.36 -14.21
N HIS A 213 -4.39 26.43 -13.48
CA HIS A 213 -4.51 27.79 -14.03
C HIS A 213 -3.19 28.31 -14.61
N VAL A 214 -2.05 27.82 -14.10
CA VAL A 214 -0.72 28.16 -14.60
C VAL A 214 -0.54 27.69 -16.06
N LYS A 215 -1.30 26.68 -16.51
CA LYS A 215 -1.28 26.13 -17.87
C LYS A 215 -2.49 26.59 -18.67
N SER A 216 -2.62 27.91 -18.82
CA SER A 216 -3.75 28.57 -19.50
C SER A 216 -4.02 28.09 -20.93
N GLU A 217 -3.01 27.53 -21.61
CA GLU A 217 -3.11 26.91 -22.93
C GLU A 217 -4.07 25.71 -22.97
N TYR A 218 -4.33 25.07 -21.82
CA TYR A 218 -5.29 23.97 -21.71
C TYR A 218 -6.71 24.42 -21.36
N GLY A 219 -6.89 25.68 -20.97
CA GLY A 219 -8.22 26.27 -20.77
C GLY A 219 -8.97 25.78 -19.54
N TYR A 220 -8.28 25.30 -18.50
CA TYR A 220 -8.88 25.02 -17.19
C TYR A 220 -9.59 26.26 -16.63
N ASP A 221 -10.78 26.07 -16.03
CA ASP A 221 -11.74 27.10 -15.58
C ASP A 221 -12.30 28.04 -16.67
N ARG A 222 -11.64 28.16 -17.82
CA ARG A 222 -12.14 28.88 -19.01
C ARG A 222 -13.14 28.06 -19.80
N TYR A 223 -12.89 26.76 -19.97
CA TYR A 223 -13.73 25.84 -20.71
C TYR A 223 -14.38 24.85 -19.72
N PRO A 224 -15.72 24.80 -19.62
CA PRO A 224 -16.38 23.97 -18.61
C PRO A 224 -16.03 22.48 -18.69
N ASN A 225 -15.72 21.98 -19.89
CA ASN A 225 -15.41 20.56 -20.12
C ASN A 225 -13.93 20.21 -19.96
N VAL A 226 -13.10 21.12 -19.43
CA VAL A 226 -11.73 20.84 -19.02
C VAL A 226 -11.71 20.70 -17.51
N VAL A 227 -11.45 19.48 -17.03
CA VAL A 227 -11.41 19.14 -15.60
C VAL A 227 -10.04 18.61 -15.20
N THR A 228 -9.67 18.70 -13.93
CA THR A 228 -8.49 18.01 -13.40
C THR A 228 -8.76 16.52 -13.19
N SER A 229 -7.71 15.72 -13.02
CA SER A 229 -7.87 14.30 -12.70
C SER A 229 -8.54 14.08 -11.33
N LEU A 230 -8.35 14.94 -10.32
CA LEU A 230 -9.04 14.76 -9.05
C LEU A 230 -10.52 15.17 -9.14
N GLU A 231 -10.85 16.24 -9.88
CA GLU A 231 -12.25 16.53 -10.22
C GLU A 231 -12.90 15.33 -10.94
N PHE A 232 -12.17 14.72 -11.88
CA PHE A 232 -12.65 13.53 -12.58
C PHE A 232 -12.79 12.31 -11.66
N GLU A 233 -11.91 12.12 -10.66
CA GLU A 233 -12.09 11.12 -9.60
C GLU A 233 -13.38 11.34 -8.82
N ARG A 234 -13.71 12.60 -8.50
CA ARG A 234 -14.97 12.93 -7.83
C ARG A 234 -16.17 12.68 -8.74
N ILE A 235 -16.08 12.98 -10.04
CA ILE A 235 -17.11 12.62 -11.04
C ILE A 235 -17.33 11.11 -11.10
N LEU A 236 -16.25 10.32 -11.11
CA LEU A 236 -16.28 8.87 -11.13
C LEU A 236 -16.77 8.27 -9.82
N SER A 237 -16.59 8.96 -8.69
CA SER A 237 -16.85 8.37 -7.38
C SER A 237 -18.32 8.06 -7.14
N ALA A 238 -18.58 6.85 -6.64
CA ALA A 238 -19.88 6.45 -6.11
C ALA A 238 -20.37 7.35 -4.95
N SER A 239 -19.43 7.99 -4.24
CA SER A 239 -19.68 8.97 -3.17
C SER A 239 -19.53 10.42 -3.63
N GLY A 240 -19.31 10.62 -4.92
CA GLY A 240 -19.14 11.92 -5.56
C GLY A 240 -20.47 12.60 -5.89
N PRO A 241 -20.41 13.84 -6.39
CA PRO A 241 -21.59 14.67 -6.65
C PRO A 241 -22.58 14.01 -7.63
N TYR A 242 -22.08 13.19 -8.55
CA TYR A 242 -22.88 12.55 -9.59
C TYR A 242 -23.12 11.05 -9.37
N SER A 243 -22.81 10.53 -8.17
CA SER A 243 -23.03 9.12 -7.79
C SER A 243 -22.46 8.12 -8.81
N GLY A 244 -21.25 8.42 -9.32
CA GLY A 244 -20.54 7.60 -10.30
C GLY A 244 -20.99 7.71 -11.75
N ARG A 245 -21.99 8.55 -12.05
CA ARG A 245 -22.40 8.84 -13.43
C ARG A 245 -21.43 9.87 -14.04
N VAL A 246 -20.67 9.44 -15.05
CA VAL A 246 -19.77 10.33 -15.81
C VAL A 246 -20.59 11.36 -16.59
N GLN A 247 -20.35 12.64 -16.34
CA GLN A 247 -21.09 13.76 -16.94
C GLN A 247 -20.13 14.87 -17.38
N ARG A 248 -20.52 15.60 -18.42
CA ARG A 248 -19.89 16.84 -18.87
C ARG A 248 -20.33 18.00 -17.97
N PRO A 249 -19.41 18.81 -17.42
CA PRO A 249 -19.82 19.95 -16.60
C PRO A 249 -20.62 21.01 -17.36
N SER A 250 -20.47 21.13 -18.69
CA SER A 250 -21.19 22.15 -19.47
C SER A 250 -22.72 21.93 -19.54
N ASP A 251 -23.17 20.68 -19.63
CA ASP A 251 -24.56 20.34 -19.95
C ASP A 251 -25.12 19.10 -19.22
N GLY A 252 -24.30 18.37 -18.46
CA GLY A 252 -24.70 17.16 -17.74
C GLY A 252 -24.83 15.90 -18.61
N ASP A 253 -24.52 15.99 -19.91
CA ASP A 253 -24.57 14.84 -20.82
C ASP A 253 -23.40 13.89 -20.60
N ILE A 254 -23.55 12.63 -21.04
CA ILE A 254 -22.48 11.63 -20.93
C ILE A 254 -21.48 11.85 -22.06
N PRO A 255 -20.18 12.11 -21.77
CA PRO A 255 -19.18 12.29 -22.82
C PRO A 255 -18.98 10.99 -23.59
N ARG A 256 -18.93 11.03 -24.92
CA ARG A 256 -18.59 9.88 -25.77
C ARG A 256 -17.08 9.77 -26.00
N LYS A 257 -16.37 10.89 -26.02
CA LYS A 257 -14.92 10.96 -26.19
C LYS A 257 -14.27 11.74 -25.06
N ILE A 258 -13.32 11.12 -24.36
CA ILE A 258 -12.52 11.76 -23.32
C ILE A 258 -11.05 11.76 -23.73
N ALA A 259 -10.39 12.91 -23.60
CA ALA A 259 -8.94 13.04 -23.75
C ALA A 259 -8.27 13.27 -22.41
N PHE A 260 -7.24 12.49 -22.08
CA PHE A 260 -6.35 12.75 -20.95
C PHE A 260 -5.07 13.41 -21.45
N ILE A 261 -4.66 14.51 -20.82
CA ILE A 261 -3.39 15.19 -21.11
C ILE A 261 -2.42 14.91 -19.97
N GLN A 262 -1.33 14.20 -20.27
CA GLN A 262 -0.32 13.84 -19.26
C GLN A 262 0.67 14.96 -18.97
N CYS A 263 1.33 14.85 -17.81
CA CYS A 263 2.43 15.73 -17.38
C CYS A 263 2.01 17.20 -17.21
N VAL A 264 0.77 17.47 -16.80
CA VAL A 264 0.32 18.84 -16.51
C VAL A 264 0.93 19.28 -15.18
N GLY A 265 1.85 20.25 -15.22
CA GLY A 265 2.57 20.71 -14.02
C GLY A 265 3.71 19.79 -13.55
N SER A 266 4.24 18.94 -14.43
CA SER A 266 5.39 18.06 -14.16
C SER A 266 6.21 17.86 -15.42
N ARG A 267 7.52 17.62 -15.30
CA ARG A 267 8.42 17.54 -16.46
C ARG A 267 8.33 18.79 -17.34
N ASP A 268 8.18 19.93 -16.67
CA ASP A 268 7.93 21.23 -17.29
C ASP A 268 8.73 22.33 -16.60
N ARG A 269 9.90 22.63 -17.17
CA ARG A 269 10.77 23.73 -16.74
C ARG A 269 10.07 25.09 -16.77
N THR A 270 9.01 25.28 -17.57
CA THR A 270 8.33 26.58 -17.70
C THR A 270 7.55 26.97 -16.43
N CYS A 271 7.12 25.99 -15.63
CA CYS A 271 6.46 26.22 -14.35
C CYS A 271 7.35 25.86 -13.13
N GLY A 272 8.64 25.61 -13.35
CA GLY A 272 9.59 25.27 -12.28
C GLY A 272 9.53 23.82 -11.78
N ASN A 273 8.71 22.96 -12.39
CA ASN A 273 8.52 21.57 -11.99
C ASN A 273 9.16 20.60 -13.00
N ASP A 274 10.51 20.51 -13.01
CA ASP A 274 11.22 19.59 -13.93
C ASP A 274 11.06 18.11 -13.50
N TYR A 275 10.73 17.86 -12.22
CA TYR A 275 10.50 16.53 -11.71
C TYR A 275 9.22 15.86 -12.25
N CYS A 276 9.15 14.54 -12.08
CA CYS A 276 7.97 13.76 -12.41
C CYS A 276 7.13 13.41 -11.17
N SER A 277 5.82 13.62 -11.27
CA SER A 277 4.86 13.29 -10.21
C SER A 277 4.62 11.80 -9.94
N SER A 278 5.29 10.90 -10.68
CA SER A 278 5.32 9.44 -10.51
C SER A 278 3.98 8.67 -10.67
N VAL A 279 2.82 9.30 -10.48
CA VAL A 279 1.52 8.61 -10.39
C VAL A 279 0.57 8.89 -11.56
N CYS A 280 0.79 9.98 -12.32
CA CYS A 280 -0.14 10.49 -13.33
C CYS A 280 -0.43 9.55 -14.50
N CYS A 281 0.59 8.85 -14.99
CA CYS A 281 0.38 7.81 -15.99
C CYS A 281 -0.60 6.74 -15.50
N MET A 282 -0.54 6.36 -14.22
CA MET A 282 -1.30 5.23 -13.68
C MET A 282 -2.71 5.60 -13.25
N TYR A 283 -2.91 6.77 -12.61
CA TYR A 283 -4.28 7.19 -12.30
C TYR A 283 -5.07 7.47 -13.58
N ALA A 284 -4.46 8.01 -14.64
CA ALA A 284 -5.15 8.27 -15.89
C ALA A 284 -5.57 6.97 -16.58
N THR A 285 -4.67 5.96 -16.62
CA THR A 285 -5.02 4.61 -17.10
C THR A 285 -6.18 4.03 -16.29
N LYS A 286 -6.18 4.24 -14.97
CA LYS A 286 -7.23 3.77 -14.08
C LYS A 286 -8.55 4.45 -14.31
N GLU A 287 -8.58 5.77 -14.25
CA GLU A 287 -9.77 6.58 -14.54
C GLU A 287 -10.35 6.26 -15.92
N SER A 288 -9.50 6.00 -16.92
CA SER A 288 -9.93 5.56 -18.25
C SER A 288 -10.67 4.21 -18.23
N ILE A 289 -10.15 3.23 -17.46
CA ILE A 289 -10.81 1.93 -17.27
C ILE A 289 -12.13 2.13 -16.52
N ILE A 290 -12.14 2.87 -15.42
CA ILE A 290 -13.33 3.05 -14.57
C ILE A 290 -14.43 3.80 -15.33
N ALA A 291 -14.08 4.83 -16.11
CA ALA A 291 -15.03 5.54 -16.96
C ALA A 291 -15.73 4.58 -17.94
N LYS A 292 -14.98 3.65 -18.55
CA LYS A 292 -15.53 2.61 -19.44
C LYS A 292 -16.36 1.56 -18.71
N GLU A 293 -15.97 1.18 -17.50
CA GLU A 293 -16.77 0.28 -16.64
C GLU A 293 -18.11 0.93 -16.26
N HIS A 294 -18.13 2.23 -15.98
CA HIS A 294 -19.34 2.95 -15.61
C HIS A 294 -20.24 3.20 -16.84
N MET A 295 -19.64 3.48 -18.00
CA MET A 295 -20.34 3.83 -19.23
C MET A 295 -19.59 3.25 -20.45
N SER A 296 -20.07 2.13 -20.99
CA SER A 296 -19.38 1.38 -22.04
C SER A 296 -19.24 2.12 -23.39
N GLN A 297 -20.05 3.16 -23.64
CA GLN A 297 -20.00 3.99 -24.83
C GLN A 297 -18.84 5.01 -24.85
N ILE A 298 -18.15 5.21 -23.72
CA ILE A 298 -17.06 6.18 -23.61
C ILE A 298 -15.83 5.66 -24.36
N ASN A 299 -15.21 6.49 -25.19
CA ASN A 299 -13.91 6.23 -25.82
C ASN A 299 -12.87 7.16 -25.21
N VAL A 300 -11.74 6.60 -24.80
CA VAL A 300 -10.71 7.34 -24.08
C VAL A 300 -9.41 7.35 -24.85
N THR A 301 -8.79 8.54 -24.94
CA THR A 301 -7.45 8.74 -25.50
C THR A 301 -6.55 9.37 -24.45
N ILE A 302 -5.37 8.80 -24.23
CA ILE A 302 -4.35 9.34 -23.33
C ILE A 302 -3.20 9.89 -24.17
N PHE A 303 -2.99 11.21 -24.11
CA PHE A 303 -1.88 11.91 -24.73
C PHE A 303 -0.68 11.96 -23.76
N TYR A 304 0.44 11.35 -24.13
CA TYR A 304 1.59 11.17 -23.24
C TYR A 304 2.93 11.42 -23.95
N VAL A 305 4.01 11.54 -23.17
CA VAL A 305 5.39 11.63 -23.70
C VAL A 305 6.15 10.32 -23.47
N ASP A 306 6.22 9.87 -22.21
CA ASP A 306 6.78 8.57 -21.83
C ASP A 306 5.84 7.92 -20.80
N MET A 307 5.53 6.64 -20.98
CA MET A 307 4.73 5.90 -19.98
C MET A 307 5.59 5.47 -18.80
N ARG A 308 5.27 5.97 -17.59
CA ARG A 308 6.00 5.68 -16.34
C ARG A 308 5.34 4.63 -15.46
N ALA A 309 5.00 3.50 -16.06
CA ALA A 309 4.45 2.32 -15.41
C ALA A 309 5.54 1.53 -14.65
N HIS A 310 6.09 2.10 -13.58
CA HIS A 310 7.31 1.61 -12.91
C HIS A 310 7.07 0.67 -11.72
N GLY A 311 5.84 0.64 -11.18
CA GLY A 311 5.46 -0.24 -10.08
C GLY A 311 5.26 -1.70 -10.51
N LYS A 312 5.19 -2.59 -9.53
CA LYS A 312 4.90 -4.03 -9.75
C LYS A 312 3.54 -4.17 -10.46
N ASP A 313 3.52 -4.94 -11.54
CA ASP A 313 2.36 -5.18 -12.41
C ASP A 313 1.76 -3.95 -13.12
N PHE A 314 2.43 -2.78 -13.11
CA PHE A 314 1.90 -1.58 -13.76
C PHE A 314 1.91 -1.68 -15.29
N ASP A 315 2.92 -2.32 -15.89
CA ASP A 315 2.94 -2.58 -17.34
C ASP A 315 1.77 -3.46 -17.76
N LYS A 316 1.52 -4.56 -17.02
CA LYS A 316 0.37 -5.45 -17.25
C LYS A 316 -0.95 -4.67 -17.17
N TYR A 317 -1.06 -3.73 -16.24
CA TYR A 317 -2.24 -2.87 -16.09
C TYR A 317 -2.47 -1.94 -17.29
N VAL A 318 -1.40 -1.32 -17.82
CA VAL A 318 -1.47 -0.50 -19.04
C VAL A 318 -1.84 -1.35 -20.25
N GLU A 319 -1.25 -2.54 -20.39
CA GLU A 319 -1.57 -3.48 -21.47
C GLU A 319 -3.03 -3.97 -21.41
N ARG A 320 -3.56 -4.21 -20.20
CA ARG A 320 -4.97 -4.51 -19.98
C ARG A 320 -5.87 -3.37 -20.46
N ALA A 321 -5.52 -2.12 -20.14
CA ALA A 321 -6.27 -0.94 -20.60
C ALA A 321 -6.33 -0.86 -22.14
N LYS A 322 -5.21 -1.17 -22.82
CA LYS A 322 -5.14 -1.19 -24.29
C LYS A 322 -5.98 -2.31 -24.88
N LYS A 323 -5.78 -3.55 -24.42
CA LYS A 323 -6.33 -4.76 -25.05
C LYS A 323 -7.80 -5.01 -24.70
N ASP A 324 -8.14 -4.91 -23.42
CA ASP A 324 -9.45 -5.34 -22.93
C ASP A 324 -10.45 -4.18 -22.93
N TYR A 325 -9.96 -2.95 -22.71
CA TYR A 325 -10.79 -1.76 -22.65
C TYR A 325 -10.63 -0.87 -23.89
N GLY A 326 -9.68 -1.11 -24.80
CA GLY A 326 -9.50 -0.27 -25.99
C GLY A 326 -9.19 1.20 -25.68
N VAL A 327 -8.41 1.46 -24.62
CA VAL A 327 -7.89 2.80 -24.32
C VAL A 327 -6.77 3.11 -25.32
N ARG A 328 -6.88 4.24 -26.03
CA ARG A 328 -5.89 4.64 -27.04
C ARG A 328 -4.80 5.48 -26.38
N TYR A 329 -3.54 5.12 -26.63
CA TYR A 329 -2.38 5.87 -26.15
C TYR A 329 -1.74 6.58 -27.34
N VAL A 330 -1.66 7.91 -27.28
CA VAL A 330 -1.08 8.73 -28.34
C VAL A 330 0.14 9.44 -27.78
N ARG A 331 1.31 9.17 -28.34
CA ARG A 331 2.55 9.80 -27.89
C ARG A 331 2.70 11.20 -28.48
N PHE A 332 2.19 12.20 -27.79
CA PHE A 332 2.28 13.60 -28.16
C PHE A 332 2.14 14.49 -26.93
N ARG A 333 2.99 15.53 -26.81
CA ARG A 333 2.80 16.59 -25.81
C ARG A 333 1.83 17.62 -26.38
N VAL A 334 0.58 17.61 -25.91
CA VAL A 334 -0.45 18.54 -26.36
C VAL A 334 0.02 19.98 -26.15
N SER A 335 -0.05 20.78 -27.21
CA SER A 335 0.36 22.19 -27.22
C SER A 335 -0.71 23.12 -26.64
N GLU A 336 -1.97 22.89 -27.00
CA GLU A 336 -3.12 23.71 -26.60
C GLU A 336 -4.43 22.94 -26.74
N VAL A 337 -5.47 23.43 -26.09
CA VAL A 337 -6.85 22.97 -26.24
C VAL A 337 -7.70 24.13 -26.76
N GLU A 338 -8.49 23.91 -27.81
CA GLU A 338 -9.43 24.89 -28.36
C GLU A 338 -10.87 24.44 -28.09
N GLU A 339 -11.77 25.33 -27.63
CA GLU A 339 -13.19 25.02 -27.51
C GLU A 339 -13.95 25.28 -28.82
N VAL A 340 -14.82 24.35 -29.20
CA VAL A 340 -15.80 24.50 -30.27
C VAL A 340 -17.05 25.17 -29.69
N THR A 341 -17.22 26.47 -29.99
CA THR A 341 -18.23 27.34 -29.37
C THR A 341 -19.69 26.89 -29.52
N LYS A 342 -20.00 26.02 -30.48
CA LYS A 342 -21.38 25.58 -30.75
C LYS A 342 -21.87 24.50 -29.77
N ASN A 343 -20.97 23.65 -29.29
CA ASN A 343 -21.31 22.45 -28.52
C ASN A 343 -20.43 22.27 -27.26
N HIS A 344 -19.52 23.20 -26.97
CA HIS A 344 -18.55 23.11 -25.87
C HIS A 344 -17.62 21.90 -25.96
N ASN A 345 -17.47 21.29 -27.14
CA ASN A 345 -16.48 20.24 -27.36
C ASN A 345 -15.08 20.84 -27.43
N LEU A 346 -14.08 20.02 -27.21
CA LEU A 346 -12.68 20.41 -27.06
C LEU A 346 -11.86 19.76 -28.17
N LYS A 347 -11.16 20.58 -28.92
CA LYS A 347 -10.43 20.18 -30.11
C LYS A 347 -8.93 20.17 -29.81
N ILE A 348 -8.28 19.06 -30.13
CA ILE A 348 -6.83 18.87 -29.95
C ILE A 348 -6.21 18.55 -31.31
N LYS A 349 -5.16 19.31 -31.64
CA LYS A 349 -4.29 19.05 -32.80
C LYS A 349 -3.05 18.31 -32.32
N TYR A 350 -2.69 17.23 -32.99
CA TYR A 350 -1.53 16.42 -32.62
C TYR A 350 -0.88 15.73 -33.82
N GLU A 351 0.40 15.45 -33.69
CA GLU A 351 1.14 14.63 -34.65
C GLU A 351 1.15 13.17 -34.18
N SER A 352 0.76 12.24 -35.05
CA SER A 352 0.86 10.80 -34.80
C SER A 352 2.31 10.32 -34.98
N GLU A 353 2.63 9.13 -34.47
CA GLU A 353 4.00 8.60 -34.54
C GLU A 353 4.55 8.42 -35.95
N ASN A 354 3.69 8.36 -36.97
CA ASN A 354 4.06 8.29 -38.39
C ASN A 354 4.21 9.67 -39.05
N GLY A 355 4.24 10.76 -38.28
CA GLY A 355 4.33 12.14 -38.77
C GLY A 355 3.02 12.72 -39.31
N ALA A 356 1.89 12.00 -39.20
CA ALA A 356 0.61 12.51 -39.67
C ALA A 356 0.03 13.56 -38.70
N LEU A 357 -0.31 14.74 -39.21
CA LEU A 357 -1.07 15.75 -38.46
C LEU A 357 -2.54 15.35 -38.37
N ASN A 358 -3.06 15.32 -37.16
CA ASN A 358 -4.43 14.95 -36.82
C ASN A 358 -5.11 16.10 -36.06
N GLU A 359 -6.41 16.22 -36.26
CA GLU A 359 -7.29 17.09 -35.46
C GLU A 359 -8.47 16.25 -35.00
N GLU A 360 -8.75 16.25 -33.70
CA GLU A 360 -9.83 15.46 -33.12
C GLU A 360 -10.60 16.26 -32.06
N GLU A 361 -11.92 16.17 -32.11
CA GLU A 361 -12.84 16.71 -31.10
C GLU A 361 -13.14 15.67 -30.01
N PHE A 362 -13.13 16.14 -28.76
CA PHE A 362 -13.44 15.42 -27.53
C PHE A 362 -14.58 16.12 -26.79
N ASP A 363 -15.39 15.37 -26.07
CA ASP A 363 -16.51 15.92 -25.30
C ASP A 363 -16.08 16.39 -23.90
N LEU A 364 -14.96 15.83 -23.40
CA LEU A 364 -14.33 16.15 -22.12
C LEU A 364 -12.80 16.01 -22.23
N VAL A 365 -12.06 16.93 -21.61
CA VAL A 365 -10.61 16.83 -21.43
C VAL A 365 -10.31 16.73 -19.94
N VAL A 366 -9.51 15.75 -19.55
CA VAL A 366 -9.01 15.56 -18.20
C VAL A 366 -7.53 15.89 -18.17
N LEU A 367 -7.16 16.85 -17.34
CA LEU A 367 -5.78 17.23 -17.09
C LEU A 367 -5.20 16.32 -16.02
N SER A 368 -4.25 15.46 -16.42
CA SER A 368 -3.48 14.66 -15.48
C SER A 368 -2.45 15.54 -14.77
N ILE A 369 -2.96 16.24 -13.76
CA ILE A 369 -2.26 17.19 -12.88
C ILE A 369 -1.16 16.53 -12.02
N GLY A 370 -0.07 17.26 -11.85
CA GLY A 370 1.05 16.89 -11.00
C GLY A 370 0.77 17.05 -9.51
N LEU A 371 1.71 16.56 -8.70
CA LEU A 371 1.74 16.71 -7.24
C LEU A 371 2.83 17.69 -6.83
N GLN A 372 2.55 18.53 -5.85
CA GLN A 372 3.49 19.50 -5.28
C GLN A 372 3.35 19.57 -3.75
N PRO A 373 4.38 20.02 -3.01
CA PRO A 373 4.29 20.13 -1.56
C PRO A 373 3.43 21.34 -1.19
N SER A 374 2.50 21.16 -0.25
CA SER A 374 1.63 22.26 0.19
C SER A 374 2.43 23.38 0.83
N GLU A 375 1.95 24.61 0.71
CA GLU A 375 2.58 25.73 1.42
C GLU A 375 2.58 25.51 2.94
N ALA A 376 1.54 24.84 3.46
CA ALA A 376 1.46 24.49 4.87
C ALA A 376 2.59 23.53 5.29
N ALA A 377 2.90 22.52 4.46
CA ALA A 377 4.02 21.61 4.71
C ALA A 377 5.38 22.33 4.63
N GLN A 378 5.54 23.28 3.71
CA GLN A 378 6.76 24.08 3.61
C GLN A 378 6.95 24.99 4.83
N ARG A 379 5.89 25.68 5.28
CA ARG A 379 5.90 26.48 6.52
C ARG A 379 6.19 25.61 7.75
N LEU A 380 5.63 24.40 7.80
CA LEU A 380 5.93 23.43 8.86
C LEU A 380 7.41 23.08 8.87
N ALA A 381 8.00 22.74 7.73
CA ALA A 381 9.43 22.43 7.65
C ALA A 381 10.31 23.61 8.10
N GLN A 382 9.97 24.84 7.71
CA GLN A 382 10.66 26.05 8.18
C GLN A 382 10.59 26.20 9.70
N LYS A 383 9.41 26.02 10.31
CA LYS A 383 9.25 26.04 11.78
C LYS A 383 10.10 24.99 12.48
N LEU A 384 10.21 23.79 11.90
CA LEU A 384 11.01 22.67 12.44
C LEU A 384 12.51 22.79 12.10
N GLY A 385 12.91 23.75 11.26
CA GLY A 385 14.26 23.86 10.71
C GLY A 385 14.67 22.67 9.83
N VAL A 386 13.71 21.99 9.21
CA VAL A 386 13.95 20.88 8.27
C VAL A 386 14.31 21.45 6.91
N GLU A 387 15.37 20.92 6.29
CA GLU A 387 15.80 21.32 4.95
C GLU A 387 14.80 20.85 3.88
N LEU A 388 14.51 21.73 2.93
CA LEU A 388 13.74 21.42 1.73
C LEU A 388 14.68 21.37 0.51
N ASN A 389 14.30 20.61 -0.52
CA ASN A 389 14.96 20.65 -1.82
C ASN A 389 14.50 21.86 -2.65
N GLU A 390 15.02 22.00 -3.87
CA GLU A 390 14.68 23.15 -4.74
C GLU A 390 13.20 23.24 -5.15
N TYR A 391 12.46 22.14 -5.02
CA TYR A 391 11.03 22.04 -5.31
C TYR A 391 10.15 22.17 -4.06
N GLY A 392 10.73 22.42 -2.88
CA GLY A 392 9.99 22.56 -1.63
C GLY A 392 9.59 21.25 -0.94
N PHE A 393 10.04 20.09 -1.42
CA PHE A 393 9.86 18.80 -0.74
C PHE A 393 10.90 18.63 0.37
N CYS A 394 10.61 17.79 1.37
CA CYS A 394 11.58 17.46 2.40
C CYS A 394 12.83 16.82 1.78
N LYS A 395 13.99 17.43 2.03
CA LYS A 395 15.26 16.94 1.52
C LYS A 395 15.73 15.74 2.34
N THR A 396 15.91 14.61 1.67
CA THR A 396 16.45 13.37 2.25
C THR A 396 17.74 12.95 1.54
N LYS A 397 18.47 11.99 2.11
CA LYS A 397 19.66 11.39 1.49
C LYS A 397 19.31 10.02 0.92
N LEU A 398 20.03 9.57 -0.11
CA LEU A 398 19.78 8.28 -0.75
C LEU A 398 19.82 7.10 0.25
N PHE A 399 20.83 7.07 1.12
CA PHE A 399 21.03 6.00 2.11
C PHE A 399 20.25 6.21 3.43
N SER A 400 19.62 7.38 3.61
CA SER A 400 18.72 7.70 4.73
C SER A 400 17.42 8.32 4.19
N PRO A 401 16.62 7.57 3.42
CA PRO A 401 15.49 8.13 2.66
C PRO A 401 14.27 8.51 3.52
N LEU A 402 14.33 8.22 4.82
CA LEU A 402 13.26 8.43 5.80
C LEU A 402 13.65 9.43 6.89
N GLU A 403 14.88 9.94 6.85
CA GLU A 403 15.40 10.90 7.83
C GLU A 403 15.37 12.31 7.26
N THR A 404 15.04 13.29 8.10
CA THR A 404 15.19 14.70 7.78
C THR A 404 16.60 15.21 8.12
N SER A 405 16.89 16.48 7.85
CA SER A 405 18.10 17.13 8.35
C SER A 405 18.14 17.31 9.88
N LYS A 406 17.04 17.01 10.59
CA LYS A 406 16.91 17.14 12.05
C LYS A 406 16.82 15.75 12.71
N PRO A 407 17.78 15.38 13.57
CA PRO A 407 17.73 14.12 14.30
C PRO A 407 16.44 13.97 15.11
N GLY A 408 15.86 12.77 15.11
CA GLY A 408 14.59 12.48 15.80
C GLY A 408 13.33 12.96 15.07
N ILE A 409 13.48 13.63 13.93
CA ILE A 409 12.40 13.98 13.01
C ILE A 409 12.56 13.18 11.72
N PHE A 410 11.58 12.33 11.44
CA PHE A 410 11.52 11.45 10.27
C PHE A 410 10.48 11.94 9.27
N VAL A 411 10.54 11.45 8.04
CA VAL A 411 9.63 11.84 6.95
C VAL A 411 9.27 10.64 6.08
N GLY A 412 8.10 10.68 5.48
CA GLY A 412 7.74 9.77 4.40
C GLY A 412 6.54 10.27 3.61
N GLY A 413 5.95 9.38 2.82
CA GLY A 413 4.79 9.73 1.99
C GLY A 413 5.14 10.76 0.92
N THR A 414 4.14 11.48 0.41
CA THR A 414 4.34 12.38 -0.74
C THR A 414 5.18 13.62 -0.44
N PHE A 415 5.42 13.94 0.83
CA PHE A 415 6.25 15.09 1.22
C PHE A 415 7.76 14.86 1.01
N SER A 416 8.22 13.61 0.95
CA SER A 416 9.61 13.30 0.58
C SER A 416 9.83 13.23 -0.94
N LEU A 417 8.80 12.85 -1.69
CA LEU A 417 8.81 12.71 -3.16
C LEU A 417 7.38 12.39 -3.65
N PRO A 418 6.93 12.86 -4.83
CA PRO A 418 5.70 12.36 -5.44
C PRO A 418 5.71 10.83 -5.61
N LYS A 419 4.71 10.15 -5.04
CA LYS A 419 4.63 8.68 -5.02
C LYS A 419 3.19 8.19 -4.83
N ASP A 420 3.02 6.89 -5.03
CA ASP A 420 1.73 6.21 -4.89
C ASP A 420 1.46 5.70 -3.46
N ILE A 421 0.29 5.09 -3.27
CA ILE A 421 -0.17 4.55 -1.98
C ILE A 421 0.77 3.47 -1.42
N PRO A 422 1.18 2.42 -2.16
CA PRO A 422 2.13 1.40 -1.68
C PRO A 422 3.45 2.00 -1.21
N GLY A 423 4.03 2.92 -1.97
CA GLY A 423 5.25 3.62 -1.58
C GLY A 423 5.04 4.43 -0.29
N THR A 424 3.90 5.11 -0.17
CA THR A 424 3.53 5.90 1.02
C THR A 424 3.36 5.03 2.27
N VAL A 425 2.61 3.92 2.17
CA VAL A 425 2.41 2.95 3.26
C VAL A 425 3.73 2.32 3.69
N THR A 426 4.59 1.99 2.72
CA THR A 426 5.92 1.42 2.99
C THR A 426 6.81 2.43 3.72
N GLN A 427 6.90 3.68 3.26
CA GLN A 427 7.70 4.71 3.95
C GLN A 427 7.14 5.05 5.33
N ALA A 428 5.82 4.98 5.52
CA ALA A 428 5.21 5.18 6.83
C ALA A 428 5.67 4.14 7.86
N SER A 429 5.58 2.85 7.52
CA SER A 429 6.10 1.77 8.37
C SER A 429 7.62 1.87 8.55
N GLY A 430 8.36 2.29 7.51
CA GLY A 430 9.80 2.52 7.62
C GLY A 430 10.16 3.65 8.59
N ALA A 431 9.47 4.79 8.51
CA ALA A 431 9.69 5.91 9.42
C ALA A 431 9.27 5.56 10.86
N ALA A 432 8.21 4.76 11.02
CA ALA A 432 7.85 4.16 12.31
C ALA A 432 9.00 3.33 12.87
N CYS A 433 9.63 2.47 12.06
CA CYS A 433 10.80 1.67 12.48
C CYS A 433 11.93 2.52 13.05
N LEU A 434 12.29 3.64 12.40
CA LEU A 434 13.35 4.51 12.88
C LEU A 434 12.99 5.19 14.21
N ALA A 435 11.73 5.60 14.37
CA ALA A 435 11.22 6.10 15.65
C ALA A 435 11.23 5.01 16.73
N GLU A 436 10.84 3.77 16.39
CA GLU A 436 10.90 2.62 17.31
C GLU A 436 12.35 2.29 17.72
N CYS A 437 13.33 2.32 16.80
CA CYS A 437 14.75 2.14 17.11
C CYS A 437 15.23 3.22 18.09
N LEU A 438 14.88 4.49 17.83
CA LEU A 438 15.24 5.60 18.70
C LEU A 438 14.60 5.47 20.09
N LEU A 439 13.35 5.02 20.17
CA LEU A 439 12.58 5.01 21.42
C LEU A 439 12.48 3.64 22.09
N SER A 440 13.20 2.64 21.59
CA SER A 440 13.15 1.26 22.11
C SER A 440 13.30 1.15 23.64
N PRO A 441 14.13 1.96 24.35
CA PRO A 441 14.23 1.89 25.81
C PRO A 441 13.00 2.41 26.57
N ALA A 442 12.14 3.21 25.91
CA ALA A 442 10.93 3.80 26.48
C ALA A 442 9.64 3.09 26.03
N ARG A 443 9.76 1.99 25.28
CA ARG A 443 8.61 1.18 24.82
C ARG A 443 7.76 0.73 26.00
N GLY A 444 6.44 0.82 25.85
CA GLY A 444 5.48 0.44 26.87
C GLY A 444 5.29 1.44 28.01
N SER A 445 6.06 2.54 28.06
CA SER A 445 6.02 3.48 29.21
C SER A 445 4.74 4.32 29.31
N LEU A 446 4.05 4.56 28.19
CA LEU A 446 2.86 5.43 28.10
C LEU A 446 1.64 4.74 27.47
N VAL A 447 1.74 3.44 27.17
CA VAL A 447 0.63 2.69 26.59
C VAL A 447 -0.35 2.21 27.65
N LYS A 448 -1.60 2.12 27.25
CA LYS A 448 -2.69 1.54 28.01
C LYS A 448 -3.05 0.19 27.38
N GLU A 449 -3.37 -0.79 28.23
CA GLU A 449 -3.89 -2.07 27.80
C GLU A 449 -5.41 -2.00 27.62
N LYS A 450 -5.91 -2.56 26.51
CA LYS A 450 -7.35 -2.64 26.26
C LYS A 450 -7.96 -3.75 27.11
N THR A 451 -8.94 -3.39 27.94
CA THR A 451 -9.73 -4.34 28.73
C THR A 451 -11.07 -4.61 28.07
N TYR A 452 -11.49 -5.87 28.03
CA TYR A 452 -12.81 -6.28 27.54
C TYR A 452 -13.75 -6.58 28.71
N PRO A 453 -15.08 -6.40 28.53
CA PRO A 453 -16.03 -6.94 29.48
C PRO A 453 -15.91 -8.47 29.58
N GLU A 454 -16.40 -9.04 30.68
CA GLU A 454 -16.45 -10.50 30.85
C GLU A 454 -17.28 -11.13 29.73
N GLU A 455 -16.78 -12.24 29.16
CA GLU A 455 -17.47 -12.96 28.09
C GLU A 455 -18.79 -13.53 28.62
N LEU A 456 -19.89 -13.19 27.96
CA LEU A 456 -21.23 -13.66 28.29
C LEU A 456 -21.32 -15.16 28.01
N ASP A 457 -21.65 -15.95 29.04
CA ASP A 457 -21.95 -17.36 28.85
C ASP A 457 -23.31 -17.54 28.16
N VAL A 458 -23.26 -17.95 26.90
CA VAL A 458 -24.42 -18.19 26.03
C VAL A 458 -24.65 -19.67 25.77
N VAL A 459 -23.90 -20.57 26.43
CA VAL A 459 -24.02 -22.01 26.25
C VAL A 459 -25.39 -22.46 26.78
N GLY A 460 -26.07 -23.31 26.01
CA GLY A 460 -27.41 -23.81 26.35
C GLY A 460 -28.56 -22.80 26.17
N GLN A 461 -28.28 -21.54 25.81
CA GLN A 461 -29.30 -20.55 25.52
C GLN A 461 -29.85 -20.71 24.08
N PRO A 462 -31.15 -20.45 23.83
CA PRO A 462 -31.66 -20.43 22.47
C PRO A 462 -31.01 -19.29 21.67
N PRO A 463 -30.72 -19.48 20.36
CA PRO A 463 -30.16 -18.41 19.53
C PRO A 463 -31.10 -17.19 19.47
N ARG A 464 -30.50 -16.00 19.61
CA ARG A 464 -31.11 -14.68 19.52
C ARG A 464 -30.23 -13.83 18.62
N ILE A 465 -30.61 -13.74 17.35
CA ILE A 465 -29.78 -13.22 16.28
C ILE A 465 -30.18 -11.77 15.96
N GLY A 466 -29.20 -10.87 15.90
CA GLY A 466 -29.35 -9.55 15.28
C GLY A 466 -28.78 -9.56 13.88
N VAL A 467 -29.55 -9.08 12.89
CA VAL A 467 -29.14 -9.01 11.49
C VAL A 467 -29.01 -7.54 11.06
N PHE A 468 -27.81 -7.13 10.66
CA PHE A 468 -27.54 -5.74 10.25
C PHE A 468 -27.20 -5.71 8.75
N ILE A 469 -28.03 -5.07 7.94
CA ILE A 469 -27.91 -5.07 6.48
C ILE A 469 -27.36 -3.73 6.00
N CYS A 470 -26.26 -3.75 5.25
CA CYS A 470 -25.56 -2.55 4.79
C CYS A 470 -26.06 -2.09 3.40
N HIS A 471 -26.23 -0.78 3.21
CA HIS A 471 -26.38 -0.17 1.87
C HIS A 471 -25.03 0.04 1.16
N CYS A 472 -23.97 0.27 1.94
CA CYS A 472 -22.64 0.62 1.42
C CYS A 472 -22.70 1.81 0.45
N GLY A 473 -23.53 2.81 0.78
CA GLY A 473 -23.91 3.88 -0.13
C GLY A 473 -24.73 3.30 -1.29
N ILE A 474 -24.28 3.54 -2.53
CA ILE A 474 -24.92 2.96 -3.71
C ILE A 474 -24.38 1.57 -4.08
N ASN A 475 -23.28 1.11 -3.46
CA ASN A 475 -22.63 -0.15 -3.86
C ASN A 475 -23.51 -1.37 -3.66
N ILE A 476 -24.34 -1.40 -2.62
CA ILE A 476 -25.37 -2.43 -2.41
C ILE A 476 -26.74 -1.82 -2.70
N GLY A 477 -27.03 -0.65 -2.10
CA GLY A 477 -28.36 -0.02 -2.14
C GLY A 477 -28.88 0.36 -3.53
N ALA A 478 -28.03 0.53 -4.54
CA ALA A 478 -28.49 0.83 -5.91
C ALA A 478 -28.95 -0.41 -6.69
N VAL A 479 -28.59 -1.61 -6.24
CA VAL A 479 -28.91 -2.87 -6.95
C VAL A 479 -29.82 -3.75 -6.11
N VAL A 480 -29.52 -3.89 -4.82
CA VAL A 480 -30.29 -4.70 -3.88
C VAL A 480 -31.29 -3.80 -3.16
N GLU A 481 -32.56 -4.18 -3.16
CA GLU A 481 -33.60 -3.49 -2.38
C GLU A 481 -33.45 -3.83 -0.88
N VAL A 482 -32.49 -3.19 -0.21
CA VAL A 482 -32.11 -3.45 1.18
C VAL A 482 -33.30 -3.47 2.16
N PRO A 483 -34.29 -2.55 2.10
CA PRO A 483 -35.47 -2.62 2.97
C PRO A 483 -36.25 -3.94 2.86
N LYS A 484 -36.31 -4.54 1.66
CA LYS A 484 -36.97 -5.85 1.46
C LYS A 484 -36.16 -6.99 2.08
N VAL A 485 -34.83 -6.90 2.07
CA VAL A 485 -33.95 -7.88 2.72
C VAL A 485 -34.09 -7.79 4.24
N VAL A 486 -34.18 -6.58 4.80
CA VAL A 486 -34.43 -6.35 6.24
C VAL A 486 -35.76 -6.98 6.66
N GLU A 487 -36.84 -6.69 5.92
CA GLU A 487 -38.17 -7.18 6.26
C GLU A 487 -38.26 -8.70 6.17
N TYR A 488 -37.64 -9.29 5.14
CA TYR A 488 -37.48 -10.74 5.02
C TYR A 488 -36.72 -11.33 6.22
N SER A 489 -35.62 -10.69 6.63
CA SER A 489 -34.75 -11.17 7.71
C SER A 489 -35.48 -11.28 9.05
N LYS A 490 -36.42 -10.37 9.35
CA LYS A 490 -37.25 -10.42 10.58
C LYS A 490 -38.08 -11.69 10.72
N HIS A 491 -38.38 -12.37 9.62
CA HIS A 491 -39.20 -13.57 9.60
C HIS A 491 -38.37 -14.86 9.67
N LEU A 492 -37.03 -14.75 9.67
CA LEU A 492 -36.15 -15.90 9.75
C LEU A 492 -36.11 -16.47 11.19
N PRO A 493 -35.96 -17.79 11.35
CA PRO A 493 -35.90 -18.41 12.67
C PRO A 493 -34.81 -17.81 13.56
N ASN A 494 -35.16 -17.52 14.81
CA ASN A 494 -34.27 -16.96 15.85
C ASN A 494 -33.78 -15.52 15.61
N VAL A 495 -34.18 -14.85 14.53
CA VAL A 495 -33.91 -13.41 14.35
C VAL A 495 -34.83 -12.62 15.27
N VAL A 496 -34.24 -11.86 16.19
CA VAL A 496 -34.98 -11.03 17.17
C VAL A 496 -34.87 -9.55 16.86
N TYR A 497 -33.91 -9.16 16.02
CA TYR A 497 -33.69 -7.80 15.57
C TYR A 497 -33.12 -7.80 14.15
N ALA A 498 -33.63 -6.92 13.30
CA ALA A 498 -33.05 -6.68 11.98
C ALA A 498 -33.20 -5.22 11.58
N GLU A 499 -32.12 -4.61 11.08
CA GLU A 499 -32.12 -3.21 10.63
C GLU A 499 -31.21 -2.99 9.42
N GLU A 500 -31.40 -1.86 8.75
CA GLU A 500 -30.51 -1.39 7.69
C GLU A 500 -29.65 -0.22 8.17
N ASN A 501 -28.41 -0.15 7.67
CA ASN A 501 -27.47 0.92 7.94
C ASN A 501 -26.84 1.40 6.64
N LEU A 502 -26.54 2.70 6.55
CA LEU A 502 -25.89 3.25 5.35
C LEU A 502 -24.48 2.65 5.16
N TYR A 503 -23.70 2.61 6.24
CA TYR A 503 -22.37 2.01 6.30
C TYR A 503 -22.19 1.23 7.59
N THR A 504 -22.44 -0.08 7.59
CA THR A 504 -22.36 -0.88 8.83
C THR A 504 -20.98 -0.88 9.49
N CYS A 505 -19.91 -0.64 8.73
CA CYS A 505 -18.54 -0.58 9.25
C CYS A 505 -18.17 0.76 9.92
N SER A 506 -19.04 1.78 9.89
CA SER A 506 -18.77 3.06 10.52
C SER A 506 -18.73 2.94 12.06
N GLN A 507 -18.04 3.87 12.72
CA GLN A 507 -17.82 3.82 14.17
C GLN A 507 -19.13 3.94 14.96
N ASP A 508 -20.02 4.84 14.55
CA ASP A 508 -21.37 5.01 15.10
C ASP A 508 -22.22 3.74 14.97
N THR A 509 -22.19 3.08 13.80
CA THR A 509 -22.94 1.83 13.62
C THR A 509 -22.37 0.70 14.47
N GLN A 510 -21.06 0.67 14.71
CA GLN A 510 -20.46 -0.30 15.63
C GLN A 510 -20.91 -0.06 17.08
N GLU A 511 -20.99 1.19 17.54
CA GLU A 511 -21.58 1.52 18.85
C GLU A 511 -23.06 1.12 18.92
N LEU A 512 -23.82 1.37 17.85
CA LEU A 512 -25.21 0.93 17.73
C LEU A 512 -25.34 -0.58 17.84
N ILE A 513 -24.49 -1.36 17.14
CA ILE A 513 -24.47 -2.83 17.25
C ILE A 513 -24.25 -3.24 18.71
N LYS A 514 -23.29 -2.64 19.42
CA LYS A 514 -23.04 -2.93 20.84
C LYS A 514 -24.24 -2.59 21.73
N GLN A 515 -24.91 -1.46 21.46
CA GLN A 515 -26.13 -1.09 22.17
C GLN A 515 -27.26 -2.11 21.91
N LYS A 516 -27.49 -2.49 20.65
CA LYS A 516 -28.53 -3.44 20.25
C LYS A 516 -28.29 -4.85 20.76
N ILE A 517 -27.03 -5.27 20.89
CA ILE A 517 -26.66 -6.52 21.58
C ILE A 517 -27.20 -6.52 23.01
N LYS A 518 -27.00 -5.42 23.75
CA LYS A 518 -27.48 -5.30 25.14
C LYS A 518 -29.01 -5.16 25.21
N GLU A 519 -29.59 -4.29 24.40
CA GLU A 519 -31.04 -3.98 24.38
C GLU A 519 -31.89 -5.21 24.05
N HIS A 520 -31.53 -5.93 22.98
CA HIS A 520 -32.30 -7.09 22.53
C HIS A 520 -31.79 -8.41 23.09
N LYS A 521 -30.78 -8.39 23.98
CA LYS A 521 -30.11 -9.58 24.54
C LYS A 521 -29.70 -10.52 23.41
N LEU A 522 -29.02 -9.98 22.40
CA LEU A 522 -28.51 -10.76 21.29
C LEU A 522 -27.37 -11.64 21.80
N ASN A 523 -27.33 -12.89 21.34
CA ASN A 523 -26.21 -13.78 21.61
C ASN A 523 -25.49 -14.21 20.32
N ARG A 524 -25.95 -13.74 19.16
CA ARG A 524 -25.35 -13.96 17.85
C ARG A 524 -25.58 -12.73 16.96
N VAL A 525 -24.66 -12.46 16.05
CA VAL A 525 -24.75 -11.32 15.13
C VAL A 525 -24.46 -11.75 13.70
N VAL A 526 -25.30 -11.30 12.76
CA VAL A 526 -25.08 -11.42 11.32
C VAL A 526 -24.95 -10.02 10.73
N VAL A 527 -23.91 -9.80 9.93
CA VAL A 527 -23.79 -8.58 9.13
C VAL A 527 -23.86 -8.93 7.64
N ALA A 528 -24.85 -8.40 6.95
CA ALA A 528 -25.00 -8.56 5.50
C ALA A 528 -24.39 -7.35 4.79
N SER A 529 -23.18 -7.48 4.27
CA SER A 529 -22.43 -6.36 3.68
C SER A 529 -21.40 -6.81 2.64
N CYS A 530 -20.12 -6.44 2.84
CA CYS A 530 -18.98 -6.71 1.99
C CYS A 530 -18.34 -8.09 2.25
N THR A 531 -17.12 -8.28 1.77
CA THR A 531 -16.33 -9.50 2.00
C THR A 531 -15.83 -9.65 3.44
N PRO A 532 -15.94 -10.84 4.06
CA PRO A 532 -15.39 -11.11 5.38
C PRO A 532 -13.87 -10.91 5.45
N ARG A 533 -13.17 -11.06 4.32
CA ARG A 533 -11.71 -10.86 4.21
C ARG A 533 -11.24 -9.46 4.65
N THR A 534 -12.14 -8.47 4.65
CA THR A 534 -11.81 -7.08 4.96
C THR A 534 -12.33 -6.61 6.31
N HIS A 535 -13.55 -6.99 6.69
CA HIS A 535 -14.25 -6.39 7.83
C HIS A 535 -14.69 -7.40 8.90
N GLU A 536 -14.44 -8.72 8.74
CA GLU A 536 -14.83 -9.70 9.75
C GLU A 536 -14.18 -9.41 11.10
N SER A 537 -12.86 -9.17 11.12
CA SER A 537 -12.13 -8.85 12.35
C SER A 537 -12.68 -7.61 13.06
N LEU A 538 -13.09 -6.59 12.30
CA LEU A 538 -13.70 -5.37 12.83
C LEU A 538 -15.00 -5.67 13.60
N PHE A 539 -15.88 -6.46 13.01
CA PHE A 539 -17.15 -6.81 13.64
C PHE A 539 -16.98 -7.83 14.77
N GLN A 540 -16.05 -8.77 14.65
CA GLN A 540 -15.66 -9.65 15.75
C GLN A 540 -15.19 -8.85 16.97
N GLU A 541 -14.36 -7.82 16.75
CA GLU A 541 -13.91 -6.92 17.80
C GLU A 541 -15.07 -6.11 18.39
N THR A 542 -15.99 -5.63 17.54
CA THR A 542 -17.20 -4.90 17.96
C THR A 542 -18.05 -5.73 18.92
N ILE A 543 -18.34 -6.99 18.58
CA ILE A 543 -19.18 -7.84 19.44
C ILE A 543 -18.45 -8.29 20.71
N LYS A 544 -17.12 -8.41 20.65
CA LYS A 544 -16.26 -8.71 21.81
C LYS A 544 -16.29 -7.57 22.83
N GLU A 545 -16.30 -6.32 22.38
CA GLU A 545 -16.52 -5.15 23.24
C GLU A 545 -17.93 -5.09 23.86
N ALA A 546 -18.91 -5.79 23.29
CA ALA A 546 -20.22 -5.97 23.90
C ALA A 546 -20.30 -7.18 24.86
N GLY A 547 -19.21 -7.95 24.99
CA GLY A 547 -19.13 -9.15 25.83
C GLY A 547 -19.49 -10.45 25.11
N LEU A 548 -19.72 -10.45 23.80
CA LEU A 548 -19.95 -11.69 23.05
C LEU A 548 -18.65 -12.30 22.56
N ASN A 549 -18.58 -13.63 22.54
CA ASN A 549 -17.45 -14.33 21.93
C ASN A 549 -17.36 -13.99 20.43
N PRO A 550 -16.16 -13.66 19.89
CA PRO A 550 -16.01 -13.21 18.50
C PRO A 550 -16.46 -14.23 17.45
N TYR A 551 -16.49 -15.53 17.78
CA TYR A 551 -16.92 -16.59 16.86
C TYR A 551 -18.44 -16.81 16.83
N LEU A 552 -19.20 -15.92 17.49
CA LEU A 552 -20.67 -15.86 17.45
C LEU A 552 -21.18 -14.89 16.38
N PHE A 553 -20.32 -14.62 15.40
CA PHE A 553 -20.51 -13.67 14.32
C PHE A 553 -20.45 -14.39 12.97
N GLU A 554 -21.25 -13.95 12.00
CA GLU A 554 -21.18 -14.40 10.61
C GLU A 554 -21.41 -13.22 9.64
N MET A 555 -20.75 -13.23 8.49
CA MET A 555 -21.01 -12.26 7.41
C MET A 555 -21.74 -12.91 6.23
N ALA A 556 -22.78 -12.24 5.75
CA ALA A 556 -23.36 -12.49 4.43
C ALA A 556 -22.79 -11.50 3.41
N ASN A 557 -22.02 -11.99 2.44
CA ASN A 557 -21.43 -11.15 1.41
C ASN A 557 -22.45 -10.82 0.31
N ILE A 558 -23.20 -9.74 0.49
CA ILE A 558 -24.23 -9.29 -0.46
C ILE A 558 -23.73 -8.17 -1.39
N ARG A 559 -22.43 -7.86 -1.37
CA ARG A 559 -21.81 -6.88 -2.25
C ARG A 559 -21.00 -7.53 -3.36
N ASP A 560 -19.81 -8.02 -3.01
CA ASP A 560 -18.83 -8.58 -3.92
C ASP A 560 -19.39 -9.85 -4.62
N GLN A 561 -20.23 -10.61 -3.92
CA GLN A 561 -20.86 -11.83 -4.45
C GLN A 561 -22.31 -11.62 -4.91
N CYS A 562 -22.85 -10.40 -4.84
CA CYS A 562 -24.24 -10.14 -5.23
C CYS A 562 -24.39 -8.79 -5.94
N SER A 563 -24.46 -7.65 -5.25
CA SER A 563 -24.80 -6.37 -5.88
C SER A 563 -23.86 -5.97 -7.03
N TRP A 564 -22.54 -6.12 -6.86
CA TRP A 564 -21.55 -5.70 -7.87
C TRP A 564 -21.56 -6.55 -9.14
N VAL A 565 -21.90 -7.84 -9.03
CA VAL A 565 -21.88 -8.77 -10.15
C VAL A 565 -23.25 -8.91 -10.84
N HIS A 566 -24.31 -8.34 -10.24
CA HIS A 566 -25.70 -8.43 -10.71
C HIS A 566 -26.35 -7.06 -10.92
N THR A 567 -25.56 -6.03 -11.27
CA THR A 567 -26.02 -4.66 -11.50
C THR A 567 -27.16 -4.54 -12.50
N HIS A 568 -27.22 -5.43 -13.49
CA HIS A 568 -28.28 -5.46 -14.51
C HIS A 568 -29.50 -6.30 -14.14
N GLU A 569 -29.49 -6.98 -12.98
CA GLU A 569 -30.55 -7.88 -12.54
C GLU A 569 -31.01 -7.59 -11.09
N PRO A 570 -31.41 -6.35 -10.74
CA PRO A 570 -31.63 -5.91 -9.36
C PRO A 570 -32.68 -6.73 -8.59
N LYS A 571 -33.71 -7.22 -9.28
CA LYS A 571 -34.72 -8.11 -8.68
C LYS A 571 -34.12 -9.46 -8.28
N ALA A 572 -33.35 -10.08 -9.17
CA ALA A 572 -32.67 -11.34 -8.89
C ALA A 572 -31.56 -11.17 -7.85
N ALA A 573 -30.84 -10.05 -7.88
CA ALA A 573 -29.86 -9.67 -6.86
C ALA A 573 -30.52 -9.55 -5.48
N THR A 574 -31.70 -8.94 -5.39
CA THR A 574 -32.45 -8.83 -4.12
C THR A 574 -32.87 -10.18 -3.57
N GLU A 575 -33.38 -11.10 -4.41
CA GLU A 575 -33.70 -12.45 -3.96
C GLU A 575 -32.45 -13.24 -3.55
N LYS A 576 -31.36 -13.15 -4.33
CA LYS A 576 -30.06 -13.74 -3.96
C LYS A 576 -29.56 -13.20 -2.61
N ALA A 577 -29.71 -11.89 -2.35
CA ALA A 577 -29.32 -11.30 -1.08
C ALA A 577 -30.13 -11.87 0.10
N LYS A 578 -31.44 -12.09 -0.07
CA LYS A 578 -32.28 -12.77 0.93
C LYS A 578 -31.79 -14.20 1.20
N ASP A 579 -31.47 -14.96 0.15
CA ASP A 579 -30.96 -16.32 0.29
C ASP A 579 -29.61 -16.35 1.03
N LEU A 580 -28.69 -15.45 0.69
CA LEU A 580 -27.39 -15.32 1.37
C LEU A 580 -27.55 -14.98 2.86
N VAL A 581 -28.49 -14.09 3.20
CA VAL A 581 -28.80 -13.77 4.60
C VAL A 581 -29.44 -14.95 5.31
N ARG A 582 -30.36 -15.68 4.66
CA ARG A 582 -30.98 -16.90 5.20
C ARG A 582 -29.93 -17.97 5.49
N MET A 583 -28.99 -18.18 4.57
CA MET A 583 -27.86 -19.10 4.73
C MET A 583 -26.97 -18.71 5.92
N ALA A 584 -26.59 -17.43 6.03
CA ALA A 584 -25.77 -16.93 7.14
C ALA A 584 -26.51 -17.07 8.49
N VAL A 585 -27.80 -16.73 8.55
CA VAL A 585 -28.62 -16.92 9.75
C VAL A 585 -28.70 -18.41 10.13
N ALA A 586 -28.90 -19.31 9.15
CA ALA A 586 -28.95 -20.75 9.40
C ALA A 586 -27.68 -21.28 10.06
N LYS A 587 -26.51 -20.89 9.53
CA LYS A 587 -25.20 -21.22 10.12
C LYS A 587 -25.04 -20.63 11.53
N THR A 588 -25.41 -19.36 11.68
CA THR A 588 -25.26 -18.57 12.91
C THR A 588 -26.01 -19.20 14.10
N ARG A 589 -27.17 -19.83 13.84
CA ARG A 589 -27.94 -20.57 14.86
C ARG A 589 -27.15 -21.73 15.47
N ARG A 590 -26.14 -22.24 14.77
CA ARG A 590 -25.31 -23.38 15.16
C ARG A 590 -23.89 -22.97 15.59
N LEU A 591 -23.55 -21.69 15.55
CA LEU A 591 -22.27 -21.20 16.07
C LEU A 591 -22.21 -21.39 17.58
N ILE A 592 -21.03 -21.74 18.07
CA ILE A 592 -20.72 -21.89 19.50
C ILE A 592 -19.55 -20.96 19.85
N PRO A 593 -19.42 -20.52 21.12
CA PRO A 593 -18.26 -19.77 21.55
C PRO A 593 -16.98 -20.59 21.35
N LEU A 594 -15.97 -20.03 20.70
CA LEU A 594 -14.67 -20.69 20.52
C LEU A 594 -13.60 -19.99 21.34
N LYS A 595 -12.70 -20.77 21.93
CA LYS A 595 -11.57 -20.25 22.71
C LYS A 595 -10.36 -20.07 21.79
N ARG A 596 -9.77 -18.88 21.81
CA ARG A 596 -8.43 -18.66 21.24
C ARG A 596 -7.39 -19.14 22.25
N ARG A 597 -6.39 -19.90 21.79
CA ARG A 597 -5.25 -20.23 22.64
C ARG A 597 -4.24 -19.08 22.56
N ARG A 598 -3.60 -18.79 23.69
CA ARG A 598 -2.47 -17.87 23.73
C ARG A 598 -1.19 -18.67 23.48
N LEU A 599 -0.60 -18.48 22.31
CA LEU A 599 0.67 -19.07 21.91
C LEU A 599 1.81 -18.18 22.42
N GLU A 600 2.91 -18.78 22.86
CA GLU A 600 4.11 -18.01 23.27
C GLU A 600 4.76 -17.37 22.04
N MET A 601 5.32 -16.17 22.20
CA MET A 601 6.12 -15.52 21.17
C MET A 601 7.60 -15.77 21.44
N THR A 602 8.32 -16.32 20.45
CA THR A 602 9.78 -16.33 20.43
C THR A 602 10.28 -14.97 19.93
N PRO A 603 10.88 -14.10 20.77
CA PRO A 603 11.21 -12.72 20.41
C PRO A 603 12.52 -12.62 19.61
N ILE A 604 12.66 -13.46 18.58
CA ILE A 604 13.83 -13.56 17.70
C ILE A 604 13.33 -13.44 16.25
N GLY A 605 13.98 -12.64 15.42
CA GLY A 605 13.72 -12.56 13.98
C GLY A 605 14.62 -13.47 13.16
N LEU A 606 14.12 -13.98 12.04
CA LEU A 606 14.92 -14.58 10.96
C LEU A 606 14.88 -13.68 9.73
N VAL A 607 16.04 -13.30 9.21
CA VAL A 607 16.18 -12.61 7.93
C VAL A 607 16.87 -13.53 6.93
N VAL A 608 16.23 -13.73 5.78
CA VAL A 608 16.72 -14.61 4.72
C VAL A 608 17.27 -13.78 3.55
N GLY A 609 18.60 -13.79 3.40
CA GLY A 609 19.35 -13.02 2.40
C GLY A 609 20.12 -11.86 3.03
N GLY A 610 21.44 -11.84 2.85
CA GLY A 610 22.38 -10.85 3.37
C GLY A 610 22.68 -9.71 2.40
N GLY A 611 21.77 -9.37 1.49
CA GLY A 611 21.86 -8.13 0.68
C GLY A 611 21.55 -6.87 1.52
N LEU A 612 21.58 -5.68 0.88
CA LEU A 612 21.27 -4.41 1.56
C LEU A 612 19.96 -4.45 2.36
N SER A 613 18.88 -4.91 1.73
CA SER A 613 17.57 -4.97 2.39
C SER A 613 17.56 -5.91 3.59
N GLY A 614 18.23 -7.07 3.50
CA GLY A 614 18.30 -8.01 4.63
C GLY A 614 19.17 -7.49 5.77
N MET A 615 20.33 -6.89 5.45
CA MET A 615 21.18 -6.24 6.45
C MET A 615 20.46 -5.08 7.15
N THR A 616 19.74 -4.25 6.38
CA THR A 616 18.95 -3.13 6.92
C THR A 616 17.81 -3.62 7.81
N ALA A 617 17.08 -4.66 7.40
CA ALA A 617 16.01 -5.25 8.20
C ALA A 617 16.56 -5.87 9.50
N ALA A 618 17.71 -6.54 9.44
CA ALA A 618 18.37 -7.11 10.62
C ALA A 618 18.82 -6.02 11.60
N LEU A 619 19.37 -4.91 11.10
CA LEU A 619 19.69 -3.74 11.92
C LEU A 619 18.44 -3.14 12.56
N GLY A 620 17.36 -2.96 11.78
CA GLY A 620 16.09 -2.43 12.29
C GLY A 620 15.49 -3.27 13.42
N LEU A 621 15.59 -4.60 13.35
CA LEU A 621 15.18 -5.49 14.44
C LEU A 621 16.12 -5.40 15.66
N ALA A 622 17.43 -5.42 15.42
CA ALA A 622 18.43 -5.44 16.48
C ALA A 622 18.51 -4.12 17.26
N GLU A 623 18.38 -2.97 16.59
CA GLU A 623 18.35 -1.65 17.24
C GLU A 623 17.10 -1.44 18.12
N GLN A 624 16.05 -2.21 17.86
CA GLN A 624 14.87 -2.28 18.73
C GLN A 624 15.02 -3.27 19.90
N GLY A 625 16.13 -4.02 19.97
CA GLY A 625 16.45 -4.95 21.04
C GLY A 625 16.12 -6.41 20.76
N PHE A 626 15.76 -6.78 19.52
CA PHE A 626 15.45 -8.17 19.16
C PHE A 626 16.66 -8.90 18.59
N GLU A 627 16.94 -10.08 19.12
CA GLU A 627 17.92 -10.99 18.51
C GLU A 627 17.47 -11.36 17.09
N THR A 628 18.42 -11.46 16.16
CA THR A 628 18.12 -11.70 14.75
C THR A 628 19.11 -12.65 14.12
N TYR A 629 18.63 -13.72 13.50
CA TYR A 629 19.44 -14.55 12.60
C TYR A 629 19.45 -13.94 11.20
N LEU A 630 20.64 -13.74 10.62
CA LEU A 630 20.79 -13.32 9.23
C LEU A 630 21.43 -14.46 8.43
N VAL A 631 20.64 -15.12 7.58
CA VAL A 631 21.08 -16.28 6.79
C VAL A 631 21.43 -15.84 5.37
N GLU A 632 22.66 -16.10 4.96
CA GLU A 632 23.19 -15.78 3.63
C GLU A 632 23.76 -17.04 2.95
N LYS A 633 23.33 -17.27 1.71
CA LYS A 633 23.74 -18.44 0.93
C LYS A 633 25.19 -18.36 0.45
N MET A 634 25.68 -17.14 0.22
CA MET A 634 27.03 -16.86 -0.22
C MET A 634 28.00 -16.77 0.95
N ARG A 635 29.30 -16.80 0.64
CA ARG A 635 30.38 -16.62 1.62
C ARG A 635 30.40 -15.23 2.26
N GLU A 636 29.88 -14.23 1.55
CA GLU A 636 29.90 -12.85 2.00
C GLU A 636 28.53 -12.20 1.84
N ILE A 637 28.15 -11.40 2.84
CA ILE A 637 26.99 -10.50 2.79
C ILE A 637 27.29 -9.28 1.91
N GLY A 638 26.26 -8.66 1.34
CA GLY A 638 26.30 -7.45 0.53
C GLY A 638 25.52 -7.54 -0.78
N GLY A 639 25.24 -8.75 -1.26
CA GLY A 639 24.43 -8.98 -2.45
C GLY A 639 24.95 -8.25 -3.70
N ILE A 640 24.02 -7.75 -4.52
CA ILE A 640 24.33 -7.09 -5.81
C ILE A 640 25.13 -5.78 -5.66
N LEU A 641 25.07 -5.11 -4.51
CA LEU A 641 25.81 -3.86 -4.28
C LEU A 641 27.33 -4.05 -4.32
N ARG A 642 27.84 -5.27 -4.11
CA ARG A 642 29.28 -5.56 -4.32
C ARG A 642 29.75 -5.30 -5.76
N LYS A 643 28.82 -5.14 -6.70
CA LYS A 643 29.08 -4.85 -8.11
C LYS A 643 28.61 -3.46 -8.55
N THR A 644 28.17 -2.62 -7.61
CA THR A 644 27.69 -1.25 -7.86
C THR A 644 28.59 -0.26 -7.13
N TYR A 645 29.15 0.73 -7.81
CA TYR A 645 30.23 1.57 -7.27
C TYR A 645 29.79 2.99 -6.98
N TYR A 646 28.95 3.56 -7.83
CA TYR A 646 28.45 4.93 -7.66
C TYR A 646 26.98 5.03 -8.01
N THR A 647 26.30 6.05 -7.48
CA THR A 647 24.88 6.34 -7.74
C THR A 647 24.73 7.43 -8.81
N VAL A 648 23.50 7.77 -9.20
CA VAL A 648 23.27 8.84 -10.18
C VAL A 648 23.49 10.23 -9.56
N GLU A 649 23.29 10.31 -8.25
CA GLU A 649 23.58 11.43 -7.37
C GLU A 649 25.11 11.64 -7.17
N GLY A 650 25.90 10.57 -7.36
CA GLY A 650 27.36 10.59 -7.22
C GLY A 650 27.89 10.04 -5.89
N ASP A 651 27.03 9.41 -5.07
CA ASP A 651 27.44 8.80 -3.80
C ASP A 651 28.30 7.54 -4.00
N ASP A 652 29.22 7.27 -3.07
CA ASP A 652 30.03 6.04 -3.04
C ASP A 652 29.24 4.88 -2.41
N VAL A 653 28.93 3.89 -3.24
CA VAL A 653 28.15 2.71 -2.81
C VAL A 653 29.01 1.70 -2.05
N GLN A 654 30.31 1.61 -2.36
CA GLN A 654 31.20 0.66 -1.69
C GLN A 654 31.53 1.10 -0.28
N GLU A 655 31.70 2.40 -0.05
CA GLU A 655 31.86 2.98 1.28
C GLU A 655 30.64 2.68 2.15
N HIS A 656 29.43 3.04 1.69
CA HIS A 656 28.20 2.76 2.42
C HIS A 656 27.99 1.26 2.69
N LEU A 657 28.29 0.40 1.69
CA LEU A 657 28.19 -1.04 1.87
C LEU A 657 29.13 -1.55 2.98
N ALA A 658 30.37 -1.06 3.03
CA ALA A 658 31.31 -1.41 4.07
C ALA A 658 30.80 -0.99 5.46
N GLU A 659 30.27 0.23 5.59
CA GLU A 659 29.68 0.71 6.84
C GLU A 659 28.53 -0.17 7.34
N VAL A 660 27.61 -0.55 6.45
CA VAL A 660 26.47 -1.42 6.81
C VAL A 660 26.94 -2.81 7.23
N ILE A 661 27.92 -3.38 6.51
CA ILE A 661 28.52 -4.68 6.85
C ILE A 661 29.17 -4.63 8.23
N ASP A 662 29.89 -3.56 8.55
CA ASP A 662 30.55 -3.38 9.83
C ASP A 662 29.54 -3.21 10.97
N LYS A 663 28.46 -2.43 10.76
CA LYS A 663 27.34 -2.32 11.72
C LYS A 663 26.71 -3.68 11.99
N VAL A 664 26.44 -4.47 10.95
CA VAL A 664 25.83 -5.81 11.08
C VAL A 664 26.75 -6.76 11.84
N ARG A 665 28.04 -6.80 11.50
CA ARG A 665 29.00 -7.74 12.11
C ARG A 665 29.38 -7.37 13.54
N SER A 666 29.34 -6.09 13.89
CA SER A 666 29.67 -5.60 15.24
C SER A 666 28.48 -5.64 16.20
N ASN A 667 27.25 -5.78 15.70
CA ASN A 667 26.04 -5.85 16.52
C ASN A 667 25.90 -7.23 17.19
N GLN A 668 25.88 -7.25 18.53
CA GLN A 668 25.82 -8.48 19.33
C GLN A 668 24.50 -9.23 19.24
N LEU A 669 23.42 -8.58 18.77
CA LEU A 669 22.11 -9.18 18.60
C LEU A 669 21.93 -9.81 17.21
N ILE A 670 22.87 -9.60 16.27
CA ILE A 670 22.77 -10.15 14.91
C ILE A 670 23.70 -11.35 14.76
N HIS A 671 23.10 -12.51 14.52
CA HIS A 671 23.77 -13.78 14.30
C HIS A 671 23.89 -14.05 12.80
N VAL A 672 25.02 -13.67 12.20
CA VAL A 672 25.27 -13.85 10.76
C VAL A 672 25.71 -15.28 10.44
N LEU A 673 24.98 -15.94 9.55
CA LEU A 673 25.24 -17.29 9.06
C LEU A 673 25.47 -17.24 7.55
N THR A 674 26.73 -17.21 7.12
CA THR A 674 27.14 -17.27 5.70
C THR A 674 27.39 -18.69 5.23
N ASP A 675 27.45 -18.92 3.91
CA ASP A 675 27.51 -20.26 3.31
C ASP A 675 26.45 -21.20 3.93
N ALA A 676 25.25 -20.65 4.19
CA ALA A 676 24.17 -21.31 4.90
C ALA A 676 22.96 -21.48 3.97
N LYS A 677 22.50 -22.72 3.81
CA LYS A 677 21.32 -23.05 3.00
C LYS A 677 20.17 -23.49 3.90
N ILE A 678 18.98 -22.93 3.67
CA ILE A 678 17.76 -23.37 4.34
C ILE A 678 17.31 -24.70 3.72
N GLU A 679 17.04 -25.69 4.56
CA GLU A 679 16.57 -27.02 4.14
C GLU A 679 15.10 -27.22 4.43
N GLU A 680 14.63 -26.72 5.58
CA GLU A 680 13.25 -26.85 6.02
C GLU A 680 12.84 -25.64 6.86
N ILE A 681 11.58 -25.23 6.71
CA ILE A 681 10.91 -24.27 7.58
C ILE A 681 9.60 -24.91 8.04
N SER A 682 9.39 -24.97 9.35
CA SER A 682 8.19 -25.49 9.98
C SER A 682 7.73 -24.59 11.13
N GLY A 683 6.53 -24.83 11.64
CA GLY A 683 5.91 -24.00 12.68
C GLY A 683 4.99 -22.91 12.13
N TYR A 684 4.71 -21.93 12.97
CA TYR A 684 3.73 -20.86 12.76
C TYR A 684 4.22 -19.57 13.44
N VAL A 685 3.49 -18.47 13.24
CA VAL A 685 3.83 -17.16 13.83
C VAL A 685 4.12 -17.27 15.33
N GLY A 686 5.27 -16.77 15.75
CA GLY A 686 5.78 -16.85 17.12
C GLY A 686 6.58 -18.10 17.46
N ASN A 687 6.47 -19.18 16.69
CA ASN A 687 7.10 -20.48 16.97
C ASN A 687 7.58 -21.18 15.69
N PHE A 688 8.31 -20.45 14.84
CA PHE A 688 8.94 -21.05 13.68
C PHE A 688 10.23 -21.76 14.05
N GLN A 689 10.52 -22.82 13.29
CA GLN A 689 11.78 -23.54 13.32
C GLN A 689 12.34 -23.63 11.91
N THR A 690 13.57 -23.17 11.72
CA THR A 690 14.28 -23.24 10.44
C THR A 690 15.53 -24.07 10.57
N ILE A 691 15.65 -25.10 9.74
CA ILE A 691 16.84 -25.94 9.66
C ILE A 691 17.75 -25.36 8.58
N VAL A 692 18.97 -24.99 8.97
CA VAL A 692 20.00 -24.49 8.05
C VAL A 692 21.17 -25.47 8.00
N ARG A 693 21.62 -25.80 6.79
CA ARG A 693 22.85 -26.55 6.56
C ARG A 693 23.99 -25.59 6.24
N LEU A 694 25.02 -25.64 7.06
CA LEU A 694 26.24 -24.85 6.90
C LEU A 694 27.23 -25.56 5.96
N ARG A 695 28.24 -24.84 5.49
CA ARG A 695 29.31 -25.37 4.64
C ARG A 695 30.00 -26.64 5.16
N ASN A 696 30.17 -26.75 6.47
CA ASN A 696 30.76 -27.93 7.13
C ASN A 696 29.80 -29.13 7.21
N LYS A 697 28.64 -29.05 6.57
CA LYS A 697 27.52 -30.01 6.64
C LYS A 697 26.89 -30.13 8.03
N GLU A 698 27.22 -29.24 8.95
CA GLU A 698 26.53 -29.12 10.23
C GLU A 698 25.13 -28.54 9.99
N GLU A 699 24.13 -29.18 10.60
CA GLU A 699 22.76 -28.68 10.61
C GLU A 699 22.53 -27.91 11.90
N LYS A 700 22.03 -26.68 11.77
CA LYS A 700 21.60 -25.86 12.89
C LYS A 700 20.10 -25.64 12.84
N VAL A 701 19.47 -25.78 14.00
CA VAL A 701 18.05 -25.52 14.19
C VAL A 701 17.90 -24.13 14.78
N LEU A 702 17.31 -23.21 14.01
CA LEU A 702 17.06 -21.83 14.42
C LEU A 702 15.59 -21.70 14.84
N LYS A 703 15.35 -21.30 16.09
CA LYS A 703 14.01 -20.98 16.59
C LYS A 703 13.78 -19.47 16.55
N HIS A 704 12.66 -19.04 16.00
CA HIS A 704 12.34 -17.62 15.83
C HIS A 704 10.83 -17.40 15.73
N GLY A 705 10.38 -16.16 15.92
CA GLY A 705 8.97 -15.80 15.92
C GLY A 705 8.45 -15.29 14.57
N VAL A 706 9.34 -14.69 13.77
CA VAL A 706 8.99 -14.02 12.51
C VAL A 706 10.08 -14.21 11.46
N ILE A 707 9.69 -14.12 10.18
CA ILE A 707 10.58 -14.29 9.02
C ILE A 707 10.50 -13.06 8.11
N ILE A 708 11.64 -12.50 7.72
CA ILE A 708 11.76 -11.46 6.70
C ILE A 708 12.52 -12.04 5.50
N VAL A 709 11.86 -12.07 4.34
CA VAL A 709 12.41 -12.58 3.09
C VAL A 709 13.04 -11.45 2.29
N ALA A 710 14.37 -11.49 2.15
CA ALA A 710 15.21 -10.49 1.50
C ALA A 710 16.21 -11.13 0.51
N THR A 711 15.78 -12.17 -0.22
CA THR A 711 16.63 -12.98 -1.11
C THR A 711 17.23 -12.24 -2.31
N GLY A 712 16.83 -10.99 -2.54
CA GLY A 712 17.38 -10.15 -3.60
C GLY A 712 16.83 -10.45 -4.99
N GLY A 713 17.58 -10.01 -6.00
CA GLY A 713 17.29 -10.19 -7.42
C GLY A 713 18.58 -10.49 -8.17
N GLU A 714 18.46 -11.08 -9.35
CA GLU A 714 19.58 -11.45 -10.22
C GLU A 714 19.58 -10.59 -11.49
N MET A 715 20.76 -10.29 -12.02
CA MET A 715 20.87 -9.61 -13.32
C MET A 715 20.68 -10.65 -14.42
N TYR A 716 19.81 -10.34 -15.38
CA TYR A 716 19.62 -11.16 -16.57
C TYR A 716 20.91 -11.21 -17.38
N GLU A 717 21.34 -12.41 -17.73
CA GLU A 717 22.41 -12.66 -18.70
C GLU A 717 21.80 -12.74 -20.12
N PRO A 718 22.05 -11.75 -21.00
CA PRO A 718 21.41 -11.71 -22.31
C PRO A 718 21.87 -12.83 -23.24
N MET A 719 20.97 -13.30 -24.09
CA MET A 719 21.30 -14.22 -25.19
C MET A 719 21.26 -13.49 -26.55
N GLU A 720 20.75 -12.26 -26.56
CA GLU A 720 20.61 -11.36 -27.70
C GLU A 720 21.80 -10.39 -27.86
N HIS A 721 21.78 -9.61 -28.95
CA HIS A 721 22.73 -8.52 -29.26
C HIS A 721 24.23 -8.90 -29.23
N LEU A 722 24.59 -10.16 -29.51
CA LEU A 722 25.96 -10.69 -29.49
C LEU A 722 26.65 -10.69 -28.12
N TYR A 723 25.89 -10.59 -27.02
CA TYR A 723 26.45 -10.75 -25.68
C TYR A 723 27.13 -12.12 -25.52
N GLY A 724 28.31 -12.13 -24.89
CA GLY A 724 29.16 -13.32 -24.75
C GLY A 724 29.82 -13.82 -26.06
N ARG A 725 29.42 -13.28 -27.22
CA ARG A 725 29.98 -13.65 -28.54
C ARG A 725 30.92 -12.59 -29.10
N HIS A 726 30.75 -11.33 -28.73
CA HIS A 726 31.59 -10.21 -29.18
C HIS A 726 32.18 -9.45 -27.98
N PRO A 727 33.50 -9.18 -27.93
CA PRO A 727 34.17 -8.61 -26.74
C PRO A 727 33.79 -7.16 -26.42
N ARG A 728 33.20 -6.45 -27.39
CA ARG A 728 32.72 -5.06 -27.26
C ARG A 728 31.23 -4.93 -26.92
N VAL A 729 30.57 -6.05 -26.59
CA VAL A 729 29.19 -6.05 -26.07
C VAL A 729 29.26 -6.41 -24.60
N ILE A 730 28.83 -5.50 -23.74
CA ILE A 730 28.88 -5.66 -22.28
C ILE A 730 27.58 -5.20 -21.64
N THR A 731 27.33 -5.57 -20.39
CA THR A 731 26.22 -5.03 -19.60
C THR A 731 26.55 -3.69 -18.95
N GLN A 732 25.54 -2.96 -18.48
CA GLN A 732 25.74 -1.74 -17.69
C GLN A 732 26.57 -1.97 -16.42
N GLN A 733 26.30 -3.06 -15.69
CA GLN A 733 27.06 -3.43 -14.49
C GLN A 733 28.54 -3.72 -14.81
N GLU A 734 28.83 -4.38 -15.94
CA GLU A 734 30.21 -4.61 -16.38
C GLU A 734 30.91 -3.32 -16.78
N LEU A 735 30.21 -2.42 -17.49
CA LEU A 735 30.73 -1.10 -17.83
C LEU A 735 31.11 -0.32 -16.57
N GLU A 736 30.21 -0.25 -15.60
CA GLU A 736 30.42 0.44 -14.33
C GLU A 736 31.63 -0.14 -13.58
N SER A 737 31.69 -1.47 -13.44
CA SER A 737 32.81 -2.19 -12.80
C SER A 737 34.14 -1.93 -13.51
N LYS A 738 34.13 -1.84 -14.85
CA LYS A 738 35.32 -1.49 -15.64
C LYS A 738 35.74 -0.03 -15.39
N ILE A 739 34.82 0.93 -15.48
CA ILE A 739 35.09 2.35 -15.26
C ILE A 739 35.67 2.56 -13.84
N ALA A 740 35.05 1.98 -12.82
CA ALA A 740 35.52 2.07 -11.43
C ALA A 740 36.94 1.51 -11.24
N LYS A 741 37.34 0.51 -12.04
CA LYS A 741 38.69 -0.08 -12.04
C LYS A 741 39.68 0.62 -12.97
N GLY A 742 39.36 1.83 -13.43
CA GLY A 742 40.25 2.65 -14.26
C GLY A 742 40.22 2.30 -15.75
N TYR A 743 39.19 1.62 -16.24
CA TYR A 743 39.02 1.39 -17.68
C TYR A 743 38.93 2.73 -18.41
N ASN A 744 39.82 2.94 -19.37
CA ASN A 744 39.87 4.18 -20.13
C ASN A 744 38.79 4.20 -21.21
N ILE A 745 37.57 4.58 -20.80
CA ILE A 745 36.42 4.72 -21.71
C ILE A 745 36.61 5.84 -22.73
N ALA A 746 37.50 6.81 -22.46
CA ALA A 746 37.78 7.94 -23.36
C ALA A 746 38.34 7.52 -24.73
N ASN A 747 38.86 6.30 -24.86
CA ASN A 747 39.31 5.73 -26.13
C ASN A 747 38.15 5.32 -27.07
N HIS A 748 36.90 5.31 -26.59
CA HIS A 748 35.73 5.00 -27.40
C HIS A 748 35.10 6.31 -27.87
N ARG A 749 34.94 6.45 -29.18
CA ARG A 749 34.31 7.61 -29.77
C ARG A 749 32.80 7.49 -29.67
N ASN A 750 32.26 6.31 -29.97
CA ASN A 750 30.81 6.06 -29.98
C ASN A 750 30.43 4.94 -29.02
N VAL A 751 29.63 5.25 -28.00
CA VAL A 751 29.06 4.27 -27.06
C VAL A 751 27.55 4.22 -27.25
N VAL A 752 27.01 3.03 -27.53
CA VAL A 752 25.57 2.83 -27.73
C VAL A 752 25.02 1.96 -26.61
N MET A 753 24.05 2.47 -25.86
CA MET A 753 23.35 1.78 -24.78
C MET A 753 21.96 1.34 -25.25
N ILE A 754 21.60 0.09 -25.01
CA ILE A 754 20.30 -0.48 -25.42
C ILE A 754 19.47 -0.76 -24.17
N GLN A 755 18.32 -0.09 -24.06
CA GLN A 755 17.40 -0.26 -22.94
C GLN A 755 16.53 -1.51 -23.08
N CYS A 756 15.90 -1.91 -21.97
CA CYS A 756 14.90 -2.98 -21.91
C CYS A 756 15.38 -4.35 -22.40
N VAL A 757 16.68 -4.66 -22.30
CA VAL A 757 17.21 -5.96 -22.70
C VAL A 757 16.73 -7.02 -21.69
N GLY A 758 15.87 -7.93 -22.15
CA GLY A 758 15.21 -8.92 -21.30
C GLY A 758 14.06 -8.42 -20.43
N SER A 759 13.58 -7.17 -20.59
CA SER A 759 12.41 -6.62 -19.88
C SER A 759 11.36 -6.12 -20.87
N ARG A 760 10.09 -6.02 -20.45
CA ARG A 760 8.97 -5.58 -21.31
C ARG A 760 8.90 -6.40 -22.61
N LYS A 761 9.10 -7.71 -22.49
CA LYS A 761 8.95 -8.72 -23.55
C LYS A 761 7.87 -9.71 -23.14
N ASN A 762 7.40 -10.54 -24.06
CA ASN A 762 6.32 -11.50 -23.78
C ASN A 762 6.65 -12.48 -22.64
N ASP A 763 7.92 -12.84 -22.46
CA ASP A 763 8.41 -13.73 -21.40
C ASP A 763 8.64 -13.01 -20.05
N ARG A 764 8.84 -11.68 -20.08
CA ARG A 764 9.00 -10.81 -18.90
C ARG A 764 8.25 -9.49 -19.11
N PRO A 765 6.90 -9.48 -18.97
CA PRO A 765 6.04 -8.34 -19.27
C PRO A 765 6.04 -7.28 -18.15
N TYR A 766 7.21 -7.00 -17.59
CA TYR A 766 7.43 -6.01 -16.54
C TYR A 766 8.69 -5.18 -16.80
N CYS A 767 8.74 -4.00 -16.19
CA CYS A 767 9.92 -3.14 -16.15
C CYS A 767 10.82 -3.47 -14.97
N SER A 768 12.12 -3.57 -15.21
CA SER A 768 13.12 -3.75 -14.14
C SER A 768 13.49 -2.47 -13.39
N ARG A 769 12.78 -1.37 -13.64
CA ARG A 769 12.75 -0.09 -12.88
C ARG A 769 14.06 0.72 -12.85
N VAL A 770 15.22 0.09 -12.72
CA VAL A 770 16.52 0.74 -12.47
C VAL A 770 17.33 1.03 -13.74
N CYS A 771 17.10 0.26 -14.81
CA CYS A 771 17.94 0.22 -16.01
C CYS A 771 18.02 1.57 -16.77
N CYS A 772 16.98 2.39 -16.71
CA CYS A 772 16.99 3.75 -17.30
C CYS A 772 17.94 4.69 -16.55
N SER A 773 17.84 4.72 -15.22
CA SER A 773 18.71 5.55 -14.39
C SER A 773 20.16 5.06 -14.40
N GLU A 774 20.38 3.74 -14.47
CA GLU A 774 21.73 3.16 -14.60
C GLU A 774 22.42 3.60 -15.91
N ALA A 775 21.68 3.58 -17.02
CA ALA A 775 22.20 4.07 -18.30
C ALA A 775 22.52 5.56 -18.26
N ILE A 776 21.64 6.39 -17.70
CA ILE A 776 21.87 7.84 -17.53
C ILE A 776 23.08 8.11 -16.64
N LYS A 777 23.19 7.40 -15.51
CA LYS A 777 24.33 7.48 -14.60
C LYS A 777 25.64 7.21 -15.33
N ASN A 778 25.72 6.08 -16.04
CA ASN A 778 26.95 5.71 -16.74
C ASN A 778 27.24 6.64 -17.93
N ALA A 779 26.21 7.13 -18.64
CA ALA A 779 26.37 8.08 -19.72
C ALA A 779 26.95 9.42 -19.23
N ARG A 780 26.45 9.94 -18.09
CA ARG A 780 27.00 11.15 -17.44
C ARG A 780 28.45 10.93 -17.03
N LYS A 781 28.76 9.78 -16.42
CA LYS A 781 30.14 9.44 -16.07
C LYS A 781 31.07 9.40 -17.29
N ILE A 782 30.61 8.88 -18.42
CA ILE A 782 31.37 8.91 -19.68
C ILE A 782 31.62 10.35 -20.13
N LYS A 783 30.60 11.21 -20.11
CA LYS A 783 30.72 12.62 -20.50
C LYS A 783 31.64 13.41 -19.56
N GLU A 784 31.65 13.11 -18.27
CA GLU A 784 32.61 13.68 -17.30
C GLU A 784 34.06 13.30 -17.64
N LEU A 785 34.30 12.03 -17.96
CA LEU A 785 35.64 11.52 -18.28
C LEU A 785 36.13 11.97 -19.65
N ASN A 786 35.24 12.04 -20.64
CA ASN A 786 35.51 12.56 -21.97
C ASN A 786 34.25 13.21 -22.59
N PRO A 787 34.14 14.55 -22.55
CA PRO A 787 32.99 15.25 -23.14
C PRO A 787 32.80 15.02 -24.64
N SER A 788 33.86 14.62 -25.35
CA SER A 788 33.84 14.40 -26.80
C SER A 788 33.32 13.02 -27.22
N THR A 789 33.11 12.09 -26.29
CA THR A 789 32.52 10.78 -26.60
C THR A 789 31.03 10.94 -26.92
N ASP A 790 30.62 10.42 -28.07
CA ASP A 790 29.22 10.34 -28.49
C ASP A 790 28.54 9.18 -27.75
N VAL A 791 27.53 9.50 -26.95
CA VAL A 791 26.77 8.49 -26.19
C VAL A 791 25.34 8.47 -26.69
N PHE A 792 24.88 7.30 -27.12
CA PHE A 792 23.54 7.06 -27.62
C PHE A 792 22.80 6.14 -26.65
N ILE A 793 21.58 6.50 -26.24
CA ILE A 793 20.70 5.65 -25.45
C ILE A 793 19.48 5.32 -26.31
N LEU A 794 19.36 4.04 -26.69
CA LEU A 794 18.23 3.51 -27.45
C LEU A 794 17.15 3.04 -26.50
N PHE A 795 15.95 3.61 -26.54
CA PHE A 795 14.90 3.38 -25.54
C PHE A 795 13.48 3.28 -26.12
N ARG A 796 12.54 2.73 -25.36
CA ARG A 796 11.09 2.76 -25.68
C ARG A 796 10.37 3.92 -24.99
N ASP A 797 10.48 3.94 -23.67
CA ASP A 797 10.01 5.00 -22.77
C ASP A 797 11.09 5.28 -21.73
N MET A 798 11.36 6.55 -21.44
CA MET A 798 12.30 6.92 -20.38
C MET A 798 11.60 6.99 -19.02
N ARG A 799 11.94 6.07 -18.12
CA ARG A 799 11.25 5.87 -16.83
C ARG A 799 11.99 6.47 -15.63
N THR A 800 12.45 7.71 -15.76
CA THR A 800 13.11 8.50 -14.72
C THR A 800 12.12 9.26 -13.84
N TYR A 801 11.34 8.54 -13.02
CA TYR A 801 10.30 9.15 -12.17
C TYR A 801 10.86 9.89 -10.93
N GLY A 802 10.04 10.76 -10.33
CA GLY A 802 10.47 11.62 -9.24
C GLY A 802 11.51 12.65 -9.67
N PHE A 803 12.44 12.97 -8.77
CA PHE A 803 13.58 13.87 -9.01
C PHE A 803 14.64 13.26 -9.94
N ARG A 804 14.52 11.97 -10.32
CA ARG A 804 15.42 11.36 -11.29
C ARG A 804 15.25 11.93 -12.70
N GLU A 805 14.17 12.67 -12.94
CA GLU A 805 13.98 13.40 -14.19
C GLU A 805 15.05 14.46 -14.42
N ASP A 806 15.57 15.07 -13.35
CA ASP A 806 16.58 16.11 -13.44
C ASP A 806 17.87 15.54 -14.04
N TYR A 807 18.25 14.33 -13.63
CA TYR A 807 19.41 13.64 -14.22
C TYR A 807 19.21 13.24 -15.68
N TYR A 808 17.96 12.99 -16.10
CA TYR A 808 17.65 12.77 -17.52
C TYR A 808 17.84 14.06 -18.32
N SER A 809 17.29 15.16 -17.80
CA SER A 809 17.48 16.52 -18.28
C SER A 809 18.96 16.90 -18.40
N GLU A 810 19.74 16.71 -17.34
CA GLU A 810 21.19 16.98 -17.31
C GLU A 810 21.98 16.13 -18.32
N ALA A 811 21.64 14.85 -18.48
CA ALA A 811 22.30 14.00 -19.46
C ALA A 811 22.06 14.50 -20.90
N ARG A 812 20.86 15.00 -21.20
CA ARG A 812 20.56 15.65 -22.49
C ARG A 812 21.35 16.93 -22.67
N ASP A 813 21.42 17.76 -21.63
CA ASP A 813 22.19 19.01 -21.65
C ASP A 813 23.70 18.75 -21.82
N ALA A 814 24.21 17.61 -21.33
CA ALA A 814 25.58 17.12 -21.54
C ALA A 814 25.82 16.51 -22.94
N GLY A 815 24.82 16.50 -23.83
CA GLY A 815 24.94 16.01 -25.21
C GLY A 815 24.86 14.48 -25.34
N VAL A 816 24.16 13.79 -24.43
CA VAL A 816 23.75 12.39 -24.62
C VAL A 816 22.54 12.35 -25.58
N LEU A 817 22.62 11.50 -26.60
CA LEU A 817 21.59 11.37 -27.62
C LEU A 817 20.62 10.26 -27.23
N PHE A 818 19.32 10.57 -27.18
CA PHE A 818 18.27 9.62 -26.85
C PHE A 818 17.48 9.30 -28.11
N ILE A 819 17.52 8.03 -28.55
CA ILE A 819 16.87 7.58 -29.78
C ILE A 819 15.79 6.58 -29.41
N ARG A 820 14.56 6.84 -29.84
CA ARG A 820 13.44 5.97 -29.53
C ARG A 820 13.34 4.83 -30.55
N TYR A 821 12.96 3.65 -30.09
CA TYR A 821 12.58 2.52 -30.94
C TYR A 821 11.20 1.95 -30.56
N GLY A 822 10.51 1.36 -31.54
CA GLY A 822 9.19 0.77 -31.38
C GLY A 822 9.21 -0.60 -30.66
N GLU A 823 8.10 -0.99 -30.06
CA GLU A 823 7.96 -2.31 -29.42
C GLU A 823 8.06 -3.47 -30.43
N ASP A 824 7.70 -3.22 -31.69
CA ASP A 824 7.70 -4.16 -32.81
C ASP A 824 9.05 -4.27 -33.53
N ARG A 825 9.99 -3.34 -33.30
CA ARG A 825 11.29 -3.28 -33.97
C ARG A 825 12.42 -2.99 -32.98
N GLU A 826 13.02 -4.06 -32.43
CA GLU A 826 14.18 -3.94 -31.54
C GLU A 826 15.46 -3.58 -32.29
N PRO A 827 16.41 -2.87 -31.65
CA PRO A 827 17.71 -2.58 -32.25
C PRO A 827 18.52 -3.85 -32.54
N ILE A 828 19.27 -3.87 -33.63
CA ILE A 828 20.08 -5.03 -34.04
C ILE A 828 21.56 -4.66 -33.94
N VAL A 829 22.36 -5.53 -33.32
CA VAL A 829 23.80 -5.35 -33.18
C VAL A 829 24.53 -6.35 -34.09
N THR A 830 25.42 -5.85 -34.95
CA THR A 830 26.21 -6.67 -35.89
C THR A 830 27.68 -6.25 -35.89
N PRO A 831 28.64 -7.16 -36.20
CA PRO A 831 30.04 -6.79 -36.39
C PRO A 831 30.22 -5.95 -37.66
N ARG A 832 31.11 -4.95 -37.61
CA ARG A 832 31.43 -4.11 -38.76
C ARG A 832 32.57 -4.73 -39.59
N GLY A 833 32.22 -5.20 -40.78
CA GLY A 833 33.19 -5.75 -41.73
C GLY A 833 33.53 -7.22 -41.45
N LYS A 834 34.71 -7.68 -41.89
CA LYS A 834 35.15 -9.08 -41.75
C LYS A 834 35.85 -9.40 -40.42
N ASP A 835 36.21 -8.37 -39.66
CA ASP A 835 36.81 -8.56 -38.34
C ASP A 835 35.69 -8.81 -37.32
N GLU A 836 35.54 -10.07 -36.93
CA GLU A 836 34.52 -10.51 -35.97
C GLU A 836 34.75 -9.95 -34.54
N ASN A 837 35.87 -9.27 -34.28
CA ASN A 837 36.16 -8.59 -33.00
C ASN A 837 36.33 -7.06 -33.13
N GLY A 838 36.01 -6.52 -34.31
CA GLY A 838 36.18 -5.11 -34.68
C GLY A 838 35.14 -4.18 -34.07
N SER A 839 34.93 -3.01 -34.70
CA SER A 839 33.82 -2.11 -34.35
C SER A 839 32.45 -2.75 -34.64
N LEU A 840 31.39 -2.25 -34.03
CA LEU A 840 30.01 -2.73 -34.21
C LEU A 840 29.19 -1.76 -35.06
N ILE A 841 28.08 -2.25 -35.63
CA ILE A 841 26.99 -1.43 -36.17
C ILE A 841 25.74 -1.77 -35.35
N VAL A 842 25.09 -0.73 -34.82
CA VAL A 842 23.78 -0.83 -34.19
C VAL A 842 22.74 -0.19 -35.11
N SER A 843 21.84 -1.02 -35.64
CA SER A 843 20.73 -0.58 -36.49
C SER A 843 19.47 -0.39 -35.65
N VAL A 844 18.79 0.74 -35.83
CA VAL A 844 17.56 1.07 -35.10
C VAL A 844 16.61 1.86 -36.00
N TYR A 845 15.33 1.46 -36.02
CA TYR A 845 14.29 2.22 -36.71
C TYR A 845 13.75 3.32 -35.78
N GLU A 846 13.89 4.58 -36.17
CA GLU A 846 13.37 5.72 -35.40
C GLU A 846 12.01 6.13 -35.98
N PRO A 847 10.90 5.97 -35.23
CA PRO A 847 9.55 6.15 -35.77
C PRO A 847 9.27 7.57 -36.26
N THR A 848 9.79 8.60 -35.58
CA THR A 848 9.50 10.01 -35.86
C THR A 848 10.08 10.46 -37.20
N LEU A 849 11.29 10.01 -37.53
CA LEU A 849 11.95 10.22 -38.81
C LEU A 849 11.44 9.27 -39.90
N GLY A 850 10.88 8.13 -39.51
CA GLY A 850 10.44 7.09 -40.44
C GLY A 850 11.59 6.35 -41.13
N GLU A 851 12.82 6.44 -40.59
CA GLU A 851 14.05 5.93 -41.20
C GLU A 851 14.79 4.92 -40.31
N GLU A 852 15.61 4.07 -40.94
CA GLU A 852 16.52 3.17 -40.25
C GLU A 852 17.88 3.84 -40.06
N LEU A 853 18.26 4.07 -38.80
CA LEU A 853 19.53 4.64 -38.41
C LEU A 853 20.57 3.53 -38.22
N SER A 854 21.75 3.70 -38.81
CA SER A 854 22.90 2.81 -38.61
C SER A 854 24.00 3.55 -37.86
N ILE A 855 24.22 3.17 -36.60
CA ILE A 855 25.16 3.82 -35.69
C ILE A 855 26.42 2.97 -35.59
N ASN A 856 27.57 3.52 -35.95
CA ASN A 856 28.86 2.87 -35.67
C ASN A 856 29.09 2.90 -34.16
N ALA A 857 29.27 1.75 -33.52
CA ALA A 857 29.50 1.64 -32.09
C ALA A 857 30.89 1.05 -31.82
N ASP A 858 31.70 1.76 -31.04
CA ASP A 858 32.94 1.22 -30.50
C ASP A 858 32.65 0.32 -29.30
N LEU A 859 31.54 0.57 -28.59
CA LEU A 859 31.05 -0.24 -27.48
C LEU A 859 29.52 -0.28 -27.50
N ALA A 860 28.95 -1.47 -27.36
CA ALA A 860 27.52 -1.67 -27.15
C ALA A 860 27.27 -2.11 -25.70
N VAL A 861 26.37 -1.42 -25.01
CA VAL A 861 26.11 -1.60 -23.59
C VAL A 861 24.66 -1.99 -23.39
N LEU A 862 24.42 -3.14 -22.76
CA LEU A 862 23.09 -3.71 -22.57
C LEU A 862 22.57 -3.38 -21.18
N SER A 863 21.42 -2.70 -21.12
CA SER A 863 20.73 -2.39 -19.86
C SER A 863 19.75 -3.52 -19.56
N THR A 864 20.24 -4.51 -18.81
CA THR A 864 19.59 -5.82 -18.64
C THR A 864 18.54 -5.83 -17.53
N ALA A 865 17.63 -6.81 -17.62
CA ALA A 865 16.57 -7.01 -16.64
C ALA A 865 17.09 -7.45 -15.27
N ILE A 866 16.31 -7.16 -14.23
CA ILE A 866 16.38 -7.82 -12.92
C ILE A 866 15.35 -8.93 -12.89
N THR A 867 15.77 -10.15 -12.58
CA THR A 867 14.94 -11.36 -12.47
C THR A 867 14.89 -11.88 -11.04
N SER A 868 13.88 -12.68 -10.70
CA SER A 868 13.82 -13.38 -9.42
C SER A 868 14.81 -14.55 -9.39
N PRO A 869 15.50 -14.80 -8.27
CA PRO A 869 16.31 -16.01 -8.08
C PRO A 869 15.46 -17.29 -8.21
N LEU A 870 15.97 -18.32 -8.90
CA LEU A 870 15.26 -19.61 -9.04
C LEU A 870 15.02 -20.31 -7.69
N ASP A 871 15.92 -20.11 -6.72
CA ASP A 871 15.80 -20.63 -5.36
C ASP A 871 14.53 -20.14 -4.64
N ASN A 872 13.94 -19.02 -5.08
CA ASN A 872 12.69 -18.51 -4.51
C ASN A 872 11.54 -19.52 -4.63
N ILE A 873 11.52 -20.38 -5.66
CA ILE A 873 10.47 -21.41 -5.84
C ILE A 873 10.49 -22.38 -4.65
N ALA A 874 11.67 -22.90 -4.32
CA ALA A 874 11.82 -23.83 -3.20
C ALA A 874 11.54 -23.13 -1.86
N LEU A 875 12.02 -21.89 -1.68
CA LEU A 875 11.79 -21.12 -0.46
C LEU A 875 10.29 -20.78 -0.26
N ALA A 876 9.60 -20.38 -1.32
CA ALA A 876 8.17 -20.08 -1.30
C ALA A 876 7.32 -21.30 -0.92
N GLN A 877 7.71 -22.49 -1.41
CA GLN A 877 7.08 -23.76 -1.01
C GLN A 877 7.28 -24.06 0.48
N MET A 878 8.50 -23.89 1.00
CA MET A 878 8.79 -24.07 2.43
C MET A 878 8.00 -23.08 3.31
N LEU A 879 7.93 -21.81 2.90
CA LEU A 879 7.21 -20.75 3.60
C LEU A 879 5.68 -20.80 3.41
N LYS A 880 5.20 -21.57 2.43
CA LYS A 880 3.79 -21.63 2.00
C LYS A 880 3.25 -20.24 1.61
N VAL A 881 4.05 -19.48 0.85
CA VAL A 881 3.67 -18.15 0.35
C VAL A 881 3.68 -18.14 -1.19
N PRO A 882 2.81 -17.35 -1.83
CA PRO A 882 2.73 -17.32 -3.28
C PRO A 882 3.87 -16.51 -3.92
N LEU A 883 4.25 -16.91 -5.14
CA LEU A 883 4.99 -16.09 -6.08
C LEU A 883 4.03 -15.58 -7.15
N ASN A 884 4.31 -14.43 -7.75
CA ASN A 884 3.64 -14.01 -8.98
C ASN A 884 4.17 -14.80 -10.19
N GLU A 885 3.55 -14.59 -11.35
CA GLU A 885 3.94 -15.26 -12.62
C GLU A 885 5.40 -15.01 -13.03
N ASP A 886 5.99 -13.92 -12.53
CA ASP A 886 7.35 -13.49 -12.83
C ASP A 886 8.40 -14.01 -11.81
N GLY A 887 7.96 -14.83 -10.83
CA GLY A 887 8.81 -15.47 -9.82
C GLY A 887 9.15 -14.60 -8.60
N PHE A 888 8.62 -13.39 -8.51
CA PHE A 888 8.76 -12.53 -7.32
C PHE A 888 7.71 -12.86 -6.26
N PHE A 889 8.05 -12.63 -5.00
CA PHE A 889 7.13 -12.89 -3.88
C PHE A 889 5.89 -12.00 -3.96
N LEU A 890 4.70 -12.60 -3.83
CA LEU A 890 3.42 -11.89 -3.89
C LEU A 890 2.95 -11.49 -2.48
N GLU A 891 2.80 -10.19 -2.29
CA GLU A 891 2.32 -9.58 -1.05
C GLU A 891 0.84 -9.89 -0.76
N ALA A 892 0.40 -9.65 0.48
CA ALA A 892 -0.98 -9.87 0.91
C ALA A 892 -1.97 -8.93 0.22
N HIS A 893 -1.59 -7.67 0.02
CA HIS A 893 -2.40 -6.68 -0.68
C HIS A 893 -1.51 -5.55 -1.24
N ALA A 894 -1.56 -5.33 -2.55
CA ALA A 894 -0.67 -4.39 -3.26
C ALA A 894 -0.61 -2.98 -2.66
N LYS A 895 -1.73 -2.48 -2.11
CA LYS A 895 -1.83 -1.14 -1.49
C LYS A 895 -1.49 -1.05 -0.01
N LEU A 896 -2.26 -1.74 0.82
CA LEU A 896 -2.25 -1.52 2.27
C LEU A 896 -1.36 -2.48 3.04
N ARG A 897 -0.92 -3.56 2.39
CA ARG A 897 -0.04 -4.57 2.97
C ARG A 897 1.05 -4.95 1.95
N PRO A 898 1.84 -3.98 1.44
CA PRO A 898 2.78 -4.19 0.34
C PRO A 898 4.01 -5.03 0.73
N ILE A 899 4.17 -5.35 2.02
CA ILE A 899 5.32 -6.07 2.58
C ILE A 899 4.93 -7.30 3.41
N ASP A 900 3.65 -7.44 3.78
CA ASP A 900 3.18 -8.62 4.50
C ASP A 900 2.86 -9.75 3.51
N PHE A 901 2.98 -11.00 3.94
CA PHE A 901 2.30 -12.12 3.29
C PHE A 901 0.91 -12.35 3.90
N ALA A 902 0.08 -13.12 3.19
CA ALA A 902 -1.18 -13.61 3.74
C ALA A 902 -0.94 -14.48 4.99
N THR A 903 0.12 -15.28 4.96
CA THR A 903 0.65 -16.03 6.11
C THR A 903 1.21 -15.07 7.16
N LYS A 904 0.63 -15.09 8.37
CA LYS A 904 1.03 -14.20 9.47
C LYS A 904 2.49 -14.47 9.89
N GLY A 905 3.21 -13.42 10.28
CA GLY A 905 4.59 -13.52 10.78
C GLY A 905 5.67 -13.64 9.70
N ILE A 906 5.30 -13.60 8.42
CA ILE A 906 6.23 -13.62 7.29
C ILE A 906 6.09 -12.31 6.50
N PHE A 907 7.22 -11.68 6.19
CA PHE A 907 7.31 -10.39 5.50
C PHE A 907 8.31 -10.48 4.34
N THR A 908 8.27 -9.53 3.41
CA THR A 908 9.24 -9.44 2.30
C THR A 908 9.74 -8.02 2.10
N CYS A 909 10.99 -7.87 1.68
CA CYS A 909 11.56 -6.58 1.33
C CYS A 909 12.60 -6.65 0.20
N GLY A 910 12.84 -5.51 -0.44
CA GLY A 910 13.85 -5.33 -1.46
C GLY A 910 13.49 -5.97 -2.80
N LEU A 911 14.53 -6.43 -3.52
CA LEU A 911 14.38 -7.02 -4.85
C LEU A 911 13.65 -8.37 -4.84
N ALA A 912 13.56 -9.06 -3.69
CA ALA A 912 12.78 -10.27 -3.54
C ALA A 912 11.27 -10.05 -3.84
N HIS A 913 10.78 -8.84 -3.53
CA HIS A 913 9.39 -8.45 -3.77
C HIS A 913 9.13 -7.98 -5.20
N ALA A 914 10.07 -7.21 -5.77
CA ALA A 914 10.08 -6.70 -7.16
C ALA A 914 11.31 -5.79 -7.38
N PRO A 915 11.73 -5.52 -8.64
CA PRO A 915 12.78 -4.55 -8.94
C PRO A 915 12.52 -3.15 -8.35
N LYS A 916 13.52 -2.56 -7.68
CA LYS A 916 13.46 -1.32 -6.88
C LYS A 916 14.81 -0.61 -6.80
N PHE A 917 14.80 0.68 -6.52
CA PHE A 917 16.01 1.45 -6.21
C PHE A 917 16.50 1.23 -4.76
N ILE A 918 17.72 1.71 -4.47
CA ILE A 918 18.39 1.58 -3.17
C ILE A 918 17.57 2.19 -2.04
N ASP A 919 17.11 3.44 -2.21
CA ASP A 919 16.26 4.17 -1.26
C ASP A 919 14.94 3.44 -0.98
N GLU A 920 14.34 2.85 -2.01
CA GLU A 920 13.12 2.06 -1.89
C GLU A 920 13.37 0.72 -1.16
N CYS A 921 14.52 0.09 -1.43
CA CYS A 921 14.98 -1.13 -0.75
C CYS A 921 15.25 -0.91 0.74
N ILE A 922 15.82 0.24 1.12
CA ILE A 922 16.07 0.63 2.52
C ILE A 922 14.73 0.92 3.21
N SER A 923 13.87 1.73 2.58
CA SER A 923 12.56 2.06 3.12
C SER A 923 11.71 0.80 3.37
N GLN A 924 11.70 -0.13 2.42
CA GLN A 924 10.96 -1.38 2.53
C GLN A 924 11.54 -2.35 3.58
N ALA A 925 12.85 -2.32 3.80
CA ALA A 925 13.50 -3.14 4.82
C ALA A 925 13.14 -2.67 6.25
N TYR A 926 13.22 -1.36 6.51
CA TYR A 926 12.75 -0.79 7.77
C TYR A 926 11.25 -1.03 7.98
N ALA A 927 10.44 -0.91 6.91
CA ALA A 927 9.02 -1.23 6.97
C ALA A 927 8.77 -2.68 7.41
N ALA A 928 9.49 -3.65 6.82
CA ALA A 928 9.38 -5.07 7.20
C ALA A 928 9.80 -5.31 8.66
N ALA A 929 10.85 -4.61 9.13
CA ALA A 929 11.27 -4.68 10.53
C ALA A 929 10.21 -4.11 11.49
N SER A 930 9.63 -2.93 11.23
CA SER A 930 8.56 -2.37 12.07
C SER A 930 7.33 -3.28 12.10
N ARG A 931 6.89 -3.79 10.93
CA ARG A 931 5.76 -4.74 10.87
C ARG A 931 6.05 -6.02 11.63
N ALA A 932 7.26 -6.55 11.56
CA ALA A 932 7.69 -7.68 12.38
C ALA A 932 7.69 -7.36 13.89
N CYS A 933 8.10 -6.15 14.27
CA CYS A 933 8.11 -5.68 15.65
C CYS A 933 6.71 -5.56 16.26
N THR A 934 5.66 -5.25 15.47
CA THR A 934 4.26 -5.29 15.97
C THR A 934 3.84 -6.66 16.51
N LEU A 935 4.55 -7.73 16.13
CA LEU A 935 4.37 -9.08 16.65
C LEU A 935 5.39 -9.40 17.75
N LEU A 936 6.68 -9.15 17.51
CA LEU A 936 7.76 -9.54 18.42
C LEU A 936 7.69 -8.86 19.80
N THR A 937 7.01 -7.72 19.91
CA THR A 937 6.79 -7.01 21.19
C THR A 937 5.77 -7.69 22.08
N LYS A 938 4.93 -8.58 21.53
CA LYS A 938 3.86 -9.26 22.26
C LYS A 938 4.44 -10.51 22.91
N GLU A 939 4.23 -10.71 24.21
CA GLU A 939 4.66 -11.95 24.89
C GLU A 939 3.90 -13.18 24.39
N LYS A 940 2.64 -12.98 23.98
CA LYS A 940 1.74 -14.03 23.51
C LYS A 940 0.92 -13.55 22.33
N ILE A 941 0.57 -14.47 21.43
CA ILE A 941 -0.28 -14.23 20.28
C ILE A 941 -1.53 -15.12 20.40
N ASP A 942 -2.70 -14.58 20.06
CA ASP A 942 -3.91 -15.38 19.99
C ASP A 942 -3.92 -16.24 18.71
N SER A 943 -4.12 -17.54 18.87
CA SER A 943 -4.37 -18.48 17.77
C SER A 943 -5.75 -18.27 17.16
N GLU A 944 -5.97 -18.82 15.96
CA GLU A 944 -7.33 -18.99 15.46
C GLU A 944 -8.10 -19.96 16.37
N GLY A 945 -9.39 -19.68 16.56
CA GLY A 945 -10.33 -20.53 17.28
C GLY A 945 -11.03 -21.56 16.38
N THR A 946 -11.01 -21.34 15.06
CA THR A 946 -11.59 -22.24 14.04
C THR A 946 -10.62 -23.35 13.69
N ILE A 947 -10.39 -24.27 14.64
CA ILE A 947 -9.48 -25.42 14.48
C ILE A 947 -10.26 -26.72 14.26
N ALA A 948 -9.59 -27.72 13.72
CA ALA A 948 -10.13 -29.07 13.63
C ALA A 948 -10.15 -29.74 15.01
N THR A 949 -11.20 -30.51 15.29
CA THR A 949 -11.34 -31.32 16.50
C THR A 949 -11.67 -32.76 16.12
N VAL A 950 -11.21 -33.72 16.93
CA VAL A 950 -11.49 -35.15 16.73
C VAL A 950 -12.44 -35.63 17.81
N ASP A 951 -13.51 -36.29 17.40
CA ASP A 951 -14.36 -37.11 18.24
C ASP A 951 -13.71 -38.49 18.41
N GLU A 952 -13.12 -38.71 19.59
CA GLU A 952 -12.38 -39.93 19.91
C GLU A 952 -13.27 -41.18 19.88
N GLU A 953 -14.58 -41.06 20.09
CA GLU A 953 -15.51 -42.20 20.07
C GLU A 953 -15.81 -42.68 18.65
N ARG A 954 -15.81 -41.75 17.68
CA ARG A 954 -16.01 -42.07 16.25
C ARG A 954 -14.70 -42.39 15.52
N CYS A 955 -13.57 -41.97 16.06
CA CYS A 955 -12.28 -42.10 15.39
C CYS A 955 -11.77 -43.54 15.38
N THR A 956 -11.42 -44.06 14.19
CA THR A 956 -10.86 -45.41 14.03
C THR A 956 -9.33 -45.45 13.91
N GLY A 957 -8.66 -44.30 13.99
CA GLY A 957 -7.20 -44.21 13.91
C GLY A 957 -6.64 -44.52 12.52
N CYS A 958 -7.42 -44.33 11.45
CA CYS A 958 -7.05 -44.79 10.10
C CYS A 958 -5.93 -44.00 9.40
N GLY A 959 -5.38 -42.95 10.02
CA GLY A 959 -4.21 -42.19 9.51
C GLY A 959 -4.47 -41.20 8.38
N VAL A 960 -5.59 -41.29 7.64
CA VAL A 960 -5.90 -40.42 6.49
C VAL A 960 -5.79 -38.92 6.83
N CYS A 961 -6.27 -38.52 8.01
CA CYS A 961 -6.23 -37.13 8.47
C CYS A 961 -4.80 -36.59 8.69
N VAL A 962 -3.84 -37.47 8.98
CA VAL A 962 -2.41 -37.12 9.12
C VAL A 962 -1.83 -36.82 7.74
N GLU A 963 -2.08 -37.69 6.75
CA GLU A 963 -1.55 -37.55 5.39
C GLU A 963 -2.05 -36.28 4.67
N VAL A 964 -3.32 -35.93 4.87
CA VAL A 964 -3.92 -34.77 4.18
C VAL A 964 -3.63 -33.43 4.87
N CYS A 965 -3.08 -33.43 6.08
CA CYS A 965 -2.86 -32.21 6.84
C CYS A 965 -1.58 -31.51 6.36
N PRO A 966 -1.66 -30.36 5.65
CA PRO A 966 -0.46 -29.72 5.11
C PRO A 966 0.43 -29.08 6.19
N TYR A 967 -0.09 -28.95 7.42
CA TYR A 967 0.60 -28.36 8.57
C TYR A 967 1.16 -29.40 9.54
N ASN A 968 1.02 -30.70 9.26
CA ASN A 968 1.34 -31.78 10.21
C ASN A 968 0.73 -31.57 11.60
N ALA A 969 -0.43 -30.92 11.66
CA ALA A 969 -1.15 -30.64 12.89
C ALA A 969 -1.85 -31.88 13.46
N VAL A 970 -2.12 -32.91 12.64
CA VAL A 970 -2.81 -34.12 13.08
C VAL A 970 -1.80 -35.25 13.26
N VAL A 971 -1.87 -35.96 14.37
CA VAL A 971 -1.05 -37.15 14.67
C VAL A 971 -1.94 -38.30 15.13
N ILE A 972 -1.49 -39.55 14.99
CA ILE A 972 -2.13 -40.69 15.63
C ILE A 972 -1.53 -40.88 17.02
N ASP A 973 -2.38 -40.83 18.05
CA ASP A 973 -2.00 -41.24 19.39
C ASP A 973 -1.94 -42.77 19.44
N GLU A 974 -0.73 -43.33 19.50
CA GLU A 974 -0.54 -44.79 19.49
C GLU A 974 -1.14 -45.49 20.71
N SER A 975 -1.30 -44.78 21.83
CA SER A 975 -1.84 -45.35 23.06
C SER A 975 -3.36 -45.53 22.99
N GLN A 976 -4.05 -44.53 22.43
CA GLN A 976 -5.51 -44.54 22.31
C GLN A 976 -6.00 -44.99 20.93
N LYS A 977 -5.09 -45.12 19.95
CA LYS A 977 -5.39 -45.45 18.54
C LYS A 977 -6.41 -44.50 17.90
N VAL A 978 -6.37 -43.23 18.30
CA VAL A 978 -7.21 -42.16 17.74
C VAL A 978 -6.34 -41.04 17.18
N ALA A 979 -6.88 -40.26 16.26
CA ALA A 979 -6.22 -39.05 15.79
C ALA A 979 -6.34 -37.95 16.86
N LYS A 980 -5.29 -37.13 17.00
CA LYS A 980 -5.29 -35.92 17.81
C LYS A 980 -4.81 -34.74 16.97
N VAL A 981 -5.49 -33.62 17.14
CA VAL A 981 -5.10 -32.35 16.50
C VAL A 981 -4.25 -31.57 17.50
N ASN A 982 -3.12 -31.06 17.02
CA ASN A 982 -2.34 -30.05 17.70
C ASN A 982 -2.96 -28.68 17.36
N ASP A 983 -3.74 -28.16 18.30
CA ASP A 983 -4.44 -26.88 18.21
C ASP A 983 -3.53 -25.73 17.77
N ALA A 984 -2.24 -25.76 18.12
CA ALA A 984 -1.30 -24.69 17.81
C ALA A 984 -0.80 -24.74 16.36
N LEU A 985 -0.80 -25.92 15.73
CA LEU A 985 -0.40 -26.12 14.34
C LEU A 985 -1.61 -26.06 13.37
N CYS A 986 -2.83 -26.15 13.90
CA CYS A 986 -4.03 -26.22 13.09
C CYS A 986 -4.44 -24.84 12.58
N GLU A 987 -4.21 -24.58 11.30
CA GLU A 987 -4.65 -23.35 10.62
C GLU A 987 -6.13 -23.42 10.15
N GLY A 988 -6.91 -24.40 10.60
CA GLY A 988 -8.34 -24.45 10.32
C GLY A 988 -8.74 -24.69 8.87
N CYS A 989 -7.87 -25.27 8.03
CA CYS A 989 -8.15 -25.39 6.58
C CYS A 989 -9.24 -26.41 6.21
N GLY A 990 -9.69 -27.25 7.14
CA GLY A 990 -10.77 -28.23 6.95
C GLY A 990 -10.42 -29.48 6.14
N ALA A 991 -9.19 -29.61 5.61
CA ALA A 991 -8.79 -30.74 4.76
C ALA A 991 -8.96 -32.10 5.44
N CYS A 992 -8.61 -32.19 6.73
CA CYS A 992 -8.75 -33.41 7.53
C CYS A 992 -10.22 -33.74 7.86
N SER A 993 -11.06 -32.73 8.08
CA SER A 993 -12.50 -32.91 8.32
C SER A 993 -13.18 -33.43 7.06
N ALA A 994 -12.95 -32.79 5.91
CA ALA A 994 -13.50 -33.20 4.61
C ALA A 994 -13.05 -34.61 4.16
N SER A 995 -11.89 -35.08 4.63
CA SER A 995 -11.34 -36.39 4.27
C SER A 995 -11.68 -37.50 5.28
N CYS A 996 -12.31 -37.17 6.41
CA CYS A 996 -12.54 -38.10 7.49
C CYS A 996 -13.69 -39.08 7.17
N ARG A 997 -13.34 -40.31 6.79
CA ARG A 997 -14.31 -41.33 6.34
C ARG A 997 -15.30 -41.78 7.42
N CYS A 998 -14.93 -41.75 8.69
CA CYS A 998 -15.83 -42.08 9.80
C CYS A 998 -16.55 -40.86 10.37
N ASN A 999 -16.44 -39.70 9.70
CA ASN A 999 -16.95 -38.41 10.16
C ASN A 999 -16.64 -38.13 11.65
N ALA A 1000 -15.41 -38.41 12.07
CA ALA A 1000 -14.94 -38.19 13.43
C ALA A 1000 -14.23 -36.83 13.59
N ILE A 1001 -14.04 -36.07 12.50
CA ILE A 1001 -13.31 -34.80 12.54
C ILE A 1001 -14.22 -33.68 12.06
N ASP A 1002 -14.46 -32.71 12.94
CA ASP A 1002 -15.19 -31.48 12.65
C ASP A 1002 -14.22 -30.29 12.61
N LEU A 1003 -14.60 -29.25 11.86
CA LEU A 1003 -13.91 -27.96 11.87
C LEU A 1003 -14.75 -26.95 12.64
N TYR A 1004 -14.26 -26.44 13.78
CA TYR A 1004 -15.01 -25.41 14.51
C TYR A 1004 -15.23 -24.17 13.66
N GLY A 1005 -16.46 -23.64 13.71
CA GLY A 1005 -16.91 -22.52 12.87
C GLY A 1005 -17.32 -22.91 11.44
N SER A 1006 -17.08 -24.15 11.02
CA SER A 1006 -17.58 -24.74 9.76
C SER A 1006 -17.83 -26.25 9.90
N THR A 1007 -18.53 -26.66 10.97
CA THR A 1007 -18.83 -28.08 11.22
C THR A 1007 -19.75 -28.64 10.15
N ASP A 1008 -19.82 -29.96 10.02
CA ASP A 1008 -20.70 -30.61 9.04
C ASP A 1008 -22.17 -30.18 9.22
N GLU A 1009 -22.63 -30.08 10.46
CA GLU A 1009 -23.98 -29.58 10.77
C GLU A 1009 -24.18 -28.12 10.34
N GLN A 1010 -23.17 -27.27 10.52
CA GLN A 1010 -23.21 -25.87 10.11
C GLN A 1010 -23.29 -25.77 8.58
N ILE A 1011 -22.47 -26.53 7.85
CA ILE A 1011 -22.49 -26.57 6.38
C ILE A 1011 -23.82 -27.14 5.87
N LEU A 1012 -24.32 -28.24 6.43
CA LEU A 1012 -25.62 -28.80 6.08
C LEU A 1012 -26.76 -27.83 6.37
N SER A 1013 -26.67 -27.04 7.44
CA SER A 1013 -27.68 -26.01 7.74
C SER A 1013 -27.71 -24.90 6.71
N ILE A 1014 -26.54 -24.52 6.16
CA ILE A 1014 -26.42 -23.57 5.06
C ILE A 1014 -27.07 -24.15 3.80
N LEU A 1015 -26.74 -25.40 3.45
CA LEU A 1015 -27.25 -26.05 2.25
C LEU A 1015 -28.76 -26.29 2.30
N ASN A 1016 -29.30 -26.71 3.44
CA ASN A 1016 -30.74 -26.89 3.64
C ASN A 1016 -31.51 -25.57 3.65
N ALA A 1017 -30.81 -24.46 3.93
CA ALA A 1017 -31.37 -23.13 3.90
C ALA A 1017 -31.31 -22.51 2.49
N LEU A 1018 -30.54 -23.05 1.55
CA LEU A 1018 -30.59 -22.64 0.14
C LEU A 1018 -31.78 -23.34 -0.53
#